data_AF-A0A8T9AWS8-F1
#
_entry.id   AF-A0A8T9AWS8-F1
#
_cell.length_a   1.000
_cell.length_b   1.000
_cell.length_c   1.000
_cell.angle_alpha   90.00
_cell.angle_beta   90.00
_cell.angle_gamma   90.00
#
_symmetry.space_group_name_H-M   'P 1'
#
loop_
_entity.id
_entity.type
_entity.pdbx_description
1 polymer ?
#
loop_
_entity_poly.entity_id
_entity_poly.type
_entity_poly.pdbx_seq_one_letter_code
_entity_poly.pdbx_strand_id
1 'polypeptide(L)'
;MDSSVPTLRNRRSNRKGGQVNAAAGAPLGIIVDLLPPGFPTRPGTHIRPTTLTIHNTDNASPGADAAAHNRYIRGADAIARKVSWHFTVDDRTIYQHLPIYEKGWHAGPANATSVGIEICMHRGMNEAAAYDRAAKLCVFLGTQLGIAMPQGLRQHHDWTGKNCPRVLRSRPDGWQGFLDRVAALRRGARASTVPDVTFLSASTASAEAYEAAAGGEDALTEIDRHFAEHAEDTPAQALPIPAGDPIAFAVSTAAETYWPVVTRHPRAMEVNSRLADGGTSGGNASRRFMADRNGGARYHCAIDLYCSQGDAVVAVEDGRIVNFYPFYQGTNALLVQHAGHVVNYGEVAPNSLTALGLRIGDRVRAGQRIGTIGRLNMLHFETYASGTTRNYSWPQSSPRPSRLRNPSQLLLNLAVSAERLDTDQSVSRVSVIAPESVKTLSAPAIAFAPAAIPAMDQKDWHSFGNGMREWRYDERGLDTREHGVITKQRWEQSLDTMRKIMEYMGVELLAASAKHGIPPALLMMTVATETHIYKAQKFTGPETFRWEAHVQNDDVNPPTLGDYSAGPMQSLGTTARWIIRAKGAEYGLHYMPFEIAPVYPAKPDPRPADHPLYSYAANLDLGAAEIRIRLGKSGLDPIFVAAAFNAGGLYKSPHSPWGLRTYGDHLDRAAKWYGDACDYLIEIGVH
;
A
#
# COMPACT_ATOMS: atom_id res chain seq x y z
N MET A 1 -27.64 -73.10 -25.44
CA MET A 1 -28.11 -71.80 -25.99
C MET A 1 -28.08 -70.80 -24.84
N ASP A 2 -26.93 -70.52 -24.24
CA ASP A 2 -25.64 -70.10 -24.85
C ASP A 2 -25.76 -68.87 -25.73
N SER A 3 -24.88 -67.87 -25.70
CA SER A 3 -23.86 -67.42 -24.74
C SER A 3 -23.05 -66.34 -25.48
N SER A 4 -23.07 -65.13 -24.93
CA SER A 4 -21.94 -64.20 -24.79
C SER A 4 -20.82 -64.09 -25.86
N VAL A 5 -20.52 -62.83 -26.22
CA VAL A 5 -19.50 -62.41 -27.20
C VAL A 5 -18.07 -62.50 -26.60
N PRO A 6 -17.06 -62.99 -27.34
CA PRO A 6 -15.69 -63.17 -26.83
C PRO A 6 -14.83 -61.90 -26.90
N THR A 7 -13.74 -61.92 -26.14
CA THR A 7 -12.68 -60.89 -26.07
C THR A 7 -11.33 -61.43 -26.58
N LEU A 8 -10.26 -60.62 -26.45
CA LEU A 8 -8.82 -60.93 -26.60
C LEU A 8 -8.23 -60.79 -28.01
N ARG A 9 -6.96 -60.41 -28.23
CA ARG A 9 -5.95 -59.56 -27.54
C ARG A 9 -4.63 -59.67 -28.34
N ASN A 10 -4.00 -58.51 -28.64
CA ASN A 10 -2.59 -58.20 -28.30
C ASN A 10 -1.41 -58.61 -29.23
N ARG A 11 -0.34 -57.80 -29.12
CA ARG A 11 1.11 -57.98 -29.49
C ARG A 11 1.53 -57.58 -30.91
N ARG A 12 2.73 -56.99 -31.15
CA ARG A 12 3.79 -56.38 -30.30
C ARG A 12 4.82 -55.66 -31.20
N SER A 13 5.48 -54.60 -30.74
CA SER A 13 6.96 -54.54 -30.78
C SER A 13 7.53 -53.57 -29.73
N ASN A 14 8.73 -53.87 -29.23
CA ASN A 14 9.45 -53.12 -28.19
C ASN A 14 10.49 -52.18 -28.82
N ARG A 15 10.80 -51.06 -28.13
CA ARG A 15 12.19 -50.72 -27.77
C ARG A 15 12.32 -49.66 -26.67
N LYS A 16 12.84 -50.12 -25.52
CA LYS A 16 13.81 -49.49 -24.61
C LYS A 16 13.71 -47.97 -24.33
N GLY A 17 13.28 -47.66 -23.10
CA GLY A 17 14.24 -47.25 -22.06
C GLY A 17 14.92 -45.88 -22.19
N GLY A 18 14.24 -44.85 -21.71
CA GLY A 18 14.84 -43.58 -21.27
C GLY A 18 14.16 -43.16 -19.97
N GLN A 19 14.74 -43.53 -18.83
CA GLN A 19 14.17 -43.23 -17.52
C GLN A 19 14.60 -41.82 -17.08
N VAL A 20 13.59 -41.00 -16.73
CA VAL A 20 13.64 -39.76 -15.94
C VAL A 20 14.77 -38.74 -16.18
N ASN A 21 14.34 -37.52 -16.53
CA ASN A 21 14.55 -36.40 -15.62
C ASN A 21 13.33 -35.48 -15.67
N ALA A 22 12.29 -35.86 -14.93
CA ALA A 22 11.16 -35.00 -14.64
C ALA A 22 11.60 -33.94 -13.61
N ALA A 23 12.30 -32.91 -14.07
CA ALA A 23 12.49 -31.69 -13.29
C ALA A 23 11.17 -30.89 -13.29
N ALA A 24 10.17 -31.43 -12.59
CA ALA A 24 9.02 -30.66 -12.15
C ALA A 24 9.54 -29.44 -11.36
N GLY A 25 8.92 -28.28 -11.57
CA GLY A 25 9.55 -26.99 -11.28
C GLY A 25 9.87 -26.80 -9.80
N ALA A 26 11.12 -27.05 -9.39
CA ALA A 26 11.60 -26.72 -8.05
C ALA A 26 11.36 -25.23 -7.76
N PRO A 27 10.92 -24.88 -6.53
CA PRO A 27 10.48 -23.53 -6.22
C PRO A 27 11.61 -22.51 -6.33
N LEU A 28 11.27 -21.27 -6.67
CA LEU A 28 12.26 -20.21 -6.90
C LEU A 28 13.17 -19.90 -5.70
N GLY A 29 12.73 -20.19 -4.47
CA GLY A 29 13.53 -20.03 -3.25
C GLY A 29 13.90 -18.59 -2.94
N ILE A 30 12.90 -17.70 -2.92
CA ILE A 30 13.08 -16.27 -2.63
C ILE A 30 13.06 -16.06 -1.12
N ILE A 31 14.21 -15.68 -0.56
CA ILE A 31 14.35 -15.20 0.80
C ILE A 31 14.07 -13.69 0.79
N VAL A 32 13.04 -13.26 1.51
CA VAL A 32 12.70 -11.84 1.62
C VAL A 32 13.34 -11.27 2.88
N ASP A 33 14.36 -10.42 2.69
CA ASP A 33 15.06 -9.73 3.78
C ASP A 33 15.30 -8.27 3.37
N LEU A 34 14.23 -7.49 3.49
CA LEU A 34 14.23 -6.09 3.05
C LEU A 34 15.15 -5.23 3.91
N LEU A 35 15.76 -4.22 3.29
CA LEU A 35 16.32 -3.09 4.01
C LEU A 35 15.18 -2.33 4.71
N PRO A 36 15.31 -1.89 5.97
CA PRO A 36 14.23 -1.17 6.65
C PRO A 36 13.97 0.20 5.99
N PRO A 37 12.76 0.78 6.13
CA PRO A 37 12.49 2.14 5.65
C PRO A 37 13.50 3.15 6.21
N GLY A 38 13.97 4.07 5.36
CA GLY A 38 15.01 5.05 5.74
C GLY A 38 16.44 4.50 5.86
N PHE A 39 16.68 3.19 5.62
CA PHE A 39 18.03 2.65 5.61
C PHE A 39 18.88 3.31 4.52
N PRO A 40 20.19 3.62 4.73
CA PRO A 40 20.94 4.49 3.81
C PRO A 40 21.08 4.01 2.36
N THR A 41 20.93 2.71 2.09
CA THR A 41 20.88 2.12 0.74
C THR A 41 19.47 1.85 0.20
N ARG A 42 18.41 2.13 0.98
CA ARG A 42 17.00 2.07 0.56
C ARG A 42 16.46 3.48 0.30
N PRO A 43 16.35 3.91 -0.98
CA PRO A 43 16.01 5.29 -1.33
C PRO A 43 14.57 5.71 -1.01
N GLY A 44 13.66 4.76 -0.76
CA GLY A 44 12.23 5.01 -0.49
C GLY A 44 11.41 5.56 -1.66
N THR A 45 12.04 6.13 -2.69
CA THR A 45 11.37 6.70 -3.86
C THR A 45 10.52 5.63 -4.57
N HIS A 46 9.22 5.85 -4.72
CA HIS A 46 8.38 4.92 -5.45
C HIS A 46 8.68 4.91 -6.95
N ILE A 47 8.56 3.73 -7.57
CA ILE A 47 8.69 3.53 -9.02
C ILE A 47 7.54 2.69 -9.55
N ARG A 48 7.22 2.86 -10.83
CA ARG A 48 6.39 1.93 -11.60
C ARG A 48 7.30 1.19 -12.57
N PRO A 49 7.76 -0.03 -12.26
CA PRO A 49 8.68 -0.73 -13.14
C PRO A 49 8.04 -1.03 -14.49
N THR A 50 8.74 -0.66 -15.56
CA THR A 50 8.37 -1.00 -16.95
C THR A 50 9.36 -2.00 -17.57
N THR A 51 10.47 -2.27 -16.88
CA THR A 51 11.54 -3.17 -17.33
C THR A 51 12.15 -3.92 -16.14
N LEU A 52 12.87 -5.01 -16.41
CA LEU A 52 13.76 -5.65 -15.43
C LEU A 52 15.20 -5.54 -15.95
N THR A 53 16.12 -5.11 -15.10
CA THR A 53 17.54 -4.88 -15.46
C THR A 53 18.41 -5.97 -14.88
N ILE A 54 19.11 -6.68 -15.77
CA ILE A 54 20.01 -7.77 -15.41
C ILE A 54 21.44 -7.25 -15.21
N HIS A 55 22.07 -7.73 -14.15
CA HIS A 55 23.44 -7.41 -13.77
C HIS A 55 24.26 -8.68 -13.48
N ASN A 56 25.57 -8.52 -13.36
CA ASN A 56 26.44 -9.47 -12.68
C ASN A 56 27.19 -8.75 -11.57
N THR A 57 27.36 -9.43 -10.44
CA THR A 57 27.95 -8.84 -9.23
C THR A 57 29.41 -8.42 -9.37
N ASP A 58 30.07 -8.84 -10.47
CA ASP A 58 31.50 -8.70 -10.74
C ASP A 58 32.42 -9.27 -9.63
N ASN A 59 31.87 -10.02 -8.67
CA ASN A 59 32.59 -10.60 -7.54
C ASN A 59 32.82 -12.10 -7.75
N ALA A 60 34.06 -12.46 -8.12
CA ALA A 60 34.47 -13.84 -8.34
C ALA A 60 34.97 -14.57 -7.06
N SER A 61 35.01 -13.88 -5.92
CA SER A 61 35.57 -14.38 -4.66
C SER A 61 34.79 -15.61 -4.15
N PRO A 62 35.44 -16.69 -3.69
CA PRO A 62 34.75 -17.81 -3.07
C PRO A 62 33.81 -17.35 -1.94
N GLY A 63 32.56 -17.83 -1.95
CA GLY A 63 31.54 -17.41 -0.97
C GLY A 63 30.86 -16.07 -1.25
N ALA A 64 31.10 -15.42 -2.41
CA ALA A 64 30.31 -14.27 -2.86
C ALA A 64 28.95 -14.69 -3.44
N ASP A 65 28.15 -15.37 -2.62
CA ASP A 65 26.80 -15.88 -2.90
C ASP A 65 25.71 -14.82 -2.63
N ALA A 66 24.42 -15.17 -2.84
CA ALA A 66 23.32 -14.23 -2.66
C ALA A 66 23.18 -13.75 -1.19
N ALA A 67 23.49 -14.62 -0.22
CA ALA A 67 23.48 -14.26 1.20
C ALA A 67 24.63 -13.31 1.55
N ALA A 68 25.81 -13.46 0.92
CA ALA A 68 26.92 -12.52 1.07
C ALA A 68 26.58 -11.13 0.50
N HIS A 69 25.88 -11.06 -0.64
CA HIS A 69 25.42 -9.78 -1.20
C HIS A 69 24.31 -9.14 -0.35
N ASN A 70 23.46 -9.96 0.27
CA ASN A 70 22.47 -9.49 1.26
C ASN A 70 23.11 -8.90 2.54
N ARG A 71 24.31 -9.37 2.94
CA ARG A 71 25.11 -8.71 3.98
C ARG A 71 25.80 -7.45 3.44
N TYR A 72 26.36 -7.50 2.23
CA TYR A 72 27.08 -6.38 1.61
C TYR A 72 26.22 -5.12 1.43
N ILE A 73 24.96 -5.26 0.99
CA ILE A 73 24.06 -4.12 0.73
C ILE A 73 23.70 -3.33 2.02
N ARG A 74 23.99 -3.90 3.19
CA ARG A 74 23.87 -3.28 4.52
C ARG A 74 25.18 -2.66 5.03
N GLY A 75 26.31 -2.91 4.35
CA GLY A 75 27.65 -2.52 4.78
C GLY A 75 28.11 -1.14 4.32
N ALA A 76 29.16 -0.63 4.97
CA ALA A 76 29.67 0.73 4.76
C ALA A 76 30.05 1.06 3.30
N ASP A 77 30.59 0.11 2.53
CA ASP A 77 30.91 0.34 1.10
C ASP A 77 29.65 0.57 0.26
N ALA A 78 28.59 -0.22 0.48
CA ALA A 78 27.33 -0.06 -0.25
C ALA A 78 26.64 1.27 0.09
N ILE A 79 26.71 1.67 1.37
CA ILE A 79 26.23 2.97 1.88
C ILE A 79 27.00 4.12 1.25
N ALA A 80 28.34 4.11 1.33
CA ALA A 80 29.21 5.17 0.81
C ALA A 80 29.04 5.36 -0.71
N ARG A 81 28.89 4.25 -1.45
CA ARG A 81 28.71 4.25 -2.90
C ARG A 81 27.27 4.49 -3.35
N LYS A 82 26.31 4.53 -2.43
CA LYS A 82 24.87 4.60 -2.70
C LYS A 82 24.45 3.57 -3.76
N VAL A 83 24.72 2.29 -3.49
CA VAL A 83 24.33 1.18 -4.39
C VAL A 83 23.28 0.27 -3.75
N SER A 84 22.25 -0.08 -4.53
CA SER A 84 21.21 -1.01 -4.13
C SER A 84 20.39 -1.54 -5.30
N TRP A 85 19.88 -2.75 -5.15
CA TRP A 85 19.10 -3.47 -6.17
C TRP A 85 18.07 -4.35 -5.48
N HIS A 86 17.12 -4.85 -6.26
CA HIS A 86 15.94 -5.54 -5.71
C HIS A 86 16.22 -6.98 -5.37
N PHE A 87 16.93 -7.70 -6.24
CA PHE A 87 17.19 -9.13 -6.07
C PHE A 87 18.65 -9.50 -6.33
N THR A 88 19.22 -10.40 -5.52
CA THR A 88 20.44 -11.14 -5.87
C THR A 88 20.10 -12.61 -6.09
N VAL A 89 20.63 -13.22 -7.15
CA VAL A 89 20.40 -14.62 -7.56
C VAL A 89 21.72 -15.38 -7.61
N ASP A 90 21.76 -16.57 -6.99
CA ASP A 90 22.86 -17.53 -7.16
C ASP A 90 22.36 -18.91 -7.65
N ASP A 91 23.23 -19.92 -7.57
CA ASP A 91 22.94 -21.27 -8.04
C ASP A 91 21.99 -22.07 -7.14
N ARG A 92 21.67 -21.55 -5.94
CA ARG A 92 20.84 -22.18 -4.92
C ARG A 92 19.63 -21.33 -4.50
N THR A 93 19.78 -20.02 -4.25
CA THR A 93 18.73 -19.15 -3.70
C THR A 93 18.58 -17.81 -4.43
N ILE A 94 17.55 -17.05 -4.04
CA ILE A 94 17.35 -15.64 -4.37
C ILE A 94 17.18 -14.87 -3.06
N TYR A 95 17.81 -13.70 -2.93
CA TYR A 95 17.47 -12.73 -1.88
C TYR A 95 16.74 -11.53 -2.48
N GLN A 96 15.71 -11.03 -1.79
CA GLN A 96 15.07 -9.74 -2.09
C GLN A 96 15.43 -8.69 -1.03
N HIS A 97 16.01 -7.57 -1.46
CA HIS A 97 16.50 -6.50 -0.58
C HIS A 97 15.63 -5.24 -0.58
N LEU A 98 14.87 -5.01 -1.65
CA LEU A 98 14.00 -3.83 -1.83
C LEU A 98 12.60 -4.22 -2.32
N PRO A 99 11.54 -3.47 -1.94
CA PRO A 99 10.24 -3.58 -2.57
C PRO A 99 10.32 -3.27 -4.07
N ILE A 100 9.61 -4.05 -4.89
CA ILE A 100 9.67 -3.93 -6.37
C ILE A 100 9.09 -2.60 -6.89
N TYR A 101 8.27 -1.91 -6.09
CA TYR A 101 7.73 -0.58 -6.36
C TYR A 101 8.54 0.56 -5.70
N GLU A 102 9.77 0.28 -5.24
CA GLU A 102 10.72 1.29 -4.78
C GLU A 102 11.97 1.29 -5.65
N LYS A 103 12.62 2.45 -5.76
CA LYS A 103 13.87 2.67 -6.48
C LYS A 103 15.02 1.88 -5.85
N GLY A 104 15.81 1.19 -6.66
CA GLY A 104 17.17 0.77 -6.29
C GLY A 104 18.19 1.65 -7.00
N TRP A 105 19.37 1.87 -6.41
CA TRP A 105 20.50 2.51 -7.09
C TRP A 105 21.40 1.48 -7.76
N HIS A 106 21.04 1.01 -8.96
CA HIS A 106 21.73 -0.08 -9.65
C HIS A 106 22.25 0.24 -11.06
N ALA A 107 21.52 0.99 -11.89
CA ALA A 107 21.89 1.27 -13.29
C ALA A 107 21.41 2.65 -13.79
N GLY A 108 21.75 3.72 -13.05
CA GLY A 108 21.55 5.10 -13.50
C GLY A 108 20.09 5.40 -13.90
N PRO A 109 19.78 5.65 -15.19
CA PRO A 109 18.40 5.85 -15.66
C PRO A 109 17.42 4.71 -15.30
N ALA A 110 17.91 3.47 -15.20
CA ALA A 110 17.10 2.30 -14.83
C ALA A 110 16.47 2.44 -13.43
N ASN A 111 17.13 3.18 -12.53
CA ASN A 111 16.75 3.29 -11.12
C ASN A 111 15.30 3.77 -10.94
N ALA A 112 14.78 4.58 -11.86
CA ALA A 112 13.42 5.13 -11.83
C ALA A 112 12.36 4.24 -12.50
N THR A 113 12.76 3.21 -13.26
CA THR A 113 11.86 2.48 -14.19
C THR A 113 12.06 0.96 -14.18
N SER A 114 12.97 0.44 -13.35
CA SER A 114 13.40 -0.95 -13.42
C SER A 114 13.68 -1.61 -12.09
N VAL A 115 13.27 -2.88 -12.00
CA VAL A 115 13.71 -3.82 -10.97
C VAL A 115 15.10 -4.34 -11.34
N GLY A 116 16.09 -4.10 -10.49
CA GLY A 116 17.47 -4.57 -10.65
C GLY A 116 17.66 -5.98 -10.10
N ILE A 117 18.20 -6.87 -10.92
CA ILE A 117 18.50 -8.27 -10.59
C ILE A 117 20.00 -8.52 -10.77
N GLU A 118 20.71 -8.70 -9.68
CA GLU A 118 22.11 -9.12 -9.64
C GLU A 118 22.22 -10.65 -9.76
N ILE A 119 23.09 -11.13 -10.64
CA ILE A 119 23.40 -12.55 -10.79
C ILE A 119 24.84 -12.78 -10.33
N CYS A 120 24.99 -13.58 -9.26
CA CYS A 120 26.28 -13.96 -8.69
C CYS A 120 27.19 -14.61 -9.74
N MET A 121 28.50 -14.50 -9.52
CA MET A 121 29.52 -15.08 -10.40
C MET A 121 30.74 -15.62 -9.64
N HIS A 122 30.54 -16.06 -8.40
CA HIS A 122 31.61 -16.57 -7.55
C HIS A 122 32.20 -17.88 -8.09
N ARG A 123 33.51 -18.10 -7.87
CA ARG A 123 34.14 -19.38 -8.23
C ARG A 123 33.43 -20.54 -7.51
N GLY A 124 33.20 -21.63 -8.24
CA GLY A 124 32.59 -22.86 -7.73
C GLY A 124 31.06 -22.93 -7.79
N MET A 125 30.34 -21.88 -8.21
CA MET A 125 28.88 -21.96 -8.39
C MET A 125 28.48 -22.74 -9.65
N ASN A 126 27.33 -23.39 -9.62
CA ASN A 126 26.65 -23.87 -10.83
C ASN A 126 26.01 -22.69 -11.57
N GLU A 127 26.82 -22.03 -12.38
CA GLU A 127 26.46 -20.80 -13.08
C GLU A 127 25.25 -20.96 -14.02
N ALA A 128 25.10 -22.12 -14.67
CA ALA A 128 23.93 -22.42 -15.50
C ALA A 128 22.63 -22.48 -14.68
N ALA A 129 22.67 -23.02 -13.45
CA ALA A 129 21.52 -23.02 -12.55
C ALA A 129 21.17 -21.61 -12.06
N ALA A 130 22.16 -20.75 -11.83
CA ALA A 130 21.93 -19.35 -11.45
C ALA A 130 21.24 -18.56 -12.57
N TYR A 131 21.70 -18.71 -13.81
CA TYR A 131 21.04 -18.07 -14.96
C TYR A 131 19.65 -18.63 -15.25
N ASP A 132 19.41 -19.93 -15.07
CA ASP A 132 18.07 -20.51 -15.18
C ASP A 132 17.11 -19.97 -14.09
N ARG A 133 17.59 -19.83 -12.85
CA ARG A 133 16.84 -19.25 -11.74
C ARG A 133 16.54 -17.77 -11.97
N ALA A 134 17.49 -16.99 -12.47
CA ALA A 134 17.28 -15.60 -12.85
C ALA A 134 16.27 -15.46 -14.00
N ALA A 135 16.31 -16.34 -15.00
CA ALA A 135 15.34 -16.37 -16.10
C ALA A 135 13.91 -16.67 -15.60
N LYS A 136 13.75 -17.61 -14.65
CA LYS A 136 12.47 -17.90 -13.98
C LYS A 136 11.96 -16.70 -13.17
N LEU A 137 12.83 -16.05 -12.39
CA LEU A 137 12.51 -14.82 -11.65
C LEU A 137 12.02 -13.71 -12.60
N CYS A 138 12.63 -13.57 -13.79
CA CYS A 138 12.20 -12.59 -14.79
C CYS A 138 10.78 -12.86 -15.32
N VAL A 139 10.43 -14.11 -15.61
CA VAL A 139 9.07 -14.49 -16.03
C VAL A 139 8.05 -14.22 -14.92
N PHE A 140 8.39 -14.53 -13.67
CA PHE A 140 7.56 -14.24 -12.51
C PHE A 140 7.30 -12.73 -12.36
N LEU A 141 8.37 -11.93 -12.23
CA LEU A 141 8.27 -10.48 -12.05
C LEU A 141 7.58 -9.79 -13.24
N GLY A 142 7.87 -10.22 -14.47
CA GLY A 142 7.21 -9.68 -15.66
C GLY A 142 5.70 -9.97 -15.68
N THR A 143 5.26 -11.11 -15.14
CA THR A 143 3.84 -11.42 -14.99
C THR A 143 3.19 -10.54 -13.94
N GLN A 144 3.81 -10.39 -12.77
CA GLN A 144 3.31 -9.56 -11.66
C GLN A 144 3.22 -8.07 -12.00
N LEU A 145 4.19 -7.56 -12.77
CA LEU A 145 4.31 -6.14 -13.13
C LEU A 145 3.64 -5.79 -14.47
N GLY A 146 3.04 -6.75 -15.17
CA GLY A 146 2.47 -6.56 -16.51
C GLY A 146 3.52 -6.29 -17.62
N ILE A 147 4.80 -6.57 -17.36
CA ILE A 147 5.91 -6.34 -18.28
C ILE A 147 6.06 -7.53 -19.24
N ALA A 148 5.92 -7.29 -20.54
CA ALA A 148 6.05 -8.34 -21.56
C ALA A 148 7.46 -8.96 -21.58
N MET A 149 7.59 -10.24 -21.20
CA MET A 149 8.85 -10.97 -21.22
C MET A 149 9.05 -11.74 -22.54
N PRO A 150 10.25 -11.74 -23.16
CA PRO A 150 11.48 -11.11 -22.71
C PRO A 150 11.63 -9.63 -23.12
N GLN A 151 10.64 -9.02 -23.80
CA GLN A 151 10.75 -7.68 -24.40
C GLN A 151 11.09 -6.54 -23.41
N GLY A 152 10.68 -6.67 -22.14
CA GLY A 152 10.99 -5.74 -21.06
C GLY A 152 12.29 -6.03 -20.30
N LEU A 153 13.09 -6.99 -20.74
CA LEU A 153 14.44 -7.20 -20.18
C LEU A 153 15.42 -6.18 -20.75
N ARG A 154 16.28 -5.66 -19.87
CA ARG A 154 17.41 -4.81 -20.20
C ARG A 154 18.66 -5.31 -19.51
N GLN A 155 19.80 -5.03 -20.10
CA GLN A 155 21.11 -5.12 -19.45
C GLN A 155 21.39 -3.82 -18.72
N HIS A 156 22.22 -3.83 -17.67
CA HIS A 156 22.81 -2.58 -17.16
C HIS A 156 23.48 -1.79 -18.30
N HIS A 157 24.17 -2.48 -19.22
CA HIS A 157 24.74 -1.91 -20.44
C HIS A 157 23.77 -1.02 -21.23
N ASP A 158 22.49 -1.38 -21.32
CA ASP A 158 21.50 -0.64 -22.11
C ASP A 158 21.18 0.74 -21.51
N TRP A 159 21.57 0.98 -20.25
CA TRP A 159 21.31 2.21 -19.50
C TRP A 159 22.54 3.10 -19.30
N THR A 160 23.74 2.51 -19.17
CA THR A 160 24.96 3.25 -18.81
C THR A 160 26.18 2.92 -19.68
N GLY A 161 26.08 1.96 -20.60
CA GLY A 161 27.23 1.42 -21.33
C GLY A 161 28.19 0.57 -20.49
N LYS A 162 27.97 0.39 -19.17
CA LYS A 162 28.76 -0.56 -18.35
C LYS A 162 28.72 -1.93 -19.01
N ASN A 163 29.86 -2.63 -19.14
CA ASN A 163 29.90 -4.00 -19.64
C ASN A 163 29.32 -5.00 -18.61
N CYS A 164 28.00 -4.95 -18.42
CA CYS A 164 27.24 -5.67 -17.40
C CYS A 164 25.86 -6.00 -17.98
N PRO A 165 25.34 -7.24 -17.87
CA PRO A 165 25.90 -8.42 -17.17
C PRO A 165 27.08 -9.04 -17.93
N ARG A 166 28.28 -8.98 -17.34
CA ARG A 166 29.55 -9.24 -18.04
C ARG A 166 29.65 -10.68 -18.58
N VAL A 167 29.12 -11.66 -17.86
CA VAL A 167 29.22 -13.08 -18.24
C VAL A 167 28.31 -13.41 -19.44
N LEU A 168 27.12 -12.80 -19.53
CA LEU A 168 26.28 -12.94 -20.74
C LEU A 168 26.88 -12.19 -21.93
N ARG A 169 27.53 -11.04 -21.69
CA ARG A 169 28.16 -10.23 -22.75
C ARG A 169 29.49 -10.79 -23.26
N SER A 170 30.19 -11.61 -22.47
CA SER A 170 31.43 -12.27 -22.88
C SER A 170 31.22 -13.56 -23.67
N ARG A 171 29.97 -14.03 -23.79
CA ARG A 171 29.61 -15.27 -24.48
C ARG A 171 29.07 -15.01 -25.88
N PRO A 172 29.43 -15.85 -26.88
CA PRO A 172 28.65 -15.94 -28.12
C PRO A 172 27.17 -16.12 -27.79
N ASP A 173 26.34 -15.23 -28.31
CA ASP A 173 24.88 -15.17 -28.12
C ASP A 173 24.40 -15.20 -26.65
N GLY A 174 25.24 -14.89 -25.66
CA GLY A 174 24.88 -15.10 -24.24
C GLY A 174 23.65 -14.31 -23.78
N TRP A 175 23.52 -13.05 -24.19
CA TRP A 175 22.30 -12.27 -23.93
C TRP A 175 21.08 -12.84 -24.67
N GLN A 176 21.23 -13.18 -25.95
CA GLN A 176 20.15 -13.73 -26.77
C GLN A 176 19.65 -15.07 -26.21
N GLY A 177 20.56 -15.97 -25.83
CA GLY A 177 20.25 -17.24 -25.17
C GLY A 177 19.53 -17.06 -23.82
N PHE A 178 19.82 -15.99 -23.08
CA PHE A 178 19.05 -15.64 -21.88
C PHE A 178 17.63 -15.17 -22.22
N LEU A 179 17.47 -14.28 -23.22
CA LEU A 179 16.15 -13.86 -23.71
C LEU A 179 15.34 -15.07 -24.25
N ASP A 180 15.97 -15.99 -24.96
CA ASP A 180 15.36 -17.19 -25.49
C ASP A 180 14.97 -18.18 -24.39
N ARG A 181 15.78 -18.31 -23.34
CA ARG A 181 15.42 -19.09 -22.15
C ARG A 181 14.21 -18.49 -21.43
N VAL A 182 14.17 -17.17 -21.25
CA VAL A 182 13.01 -16.46 -20.67
C VAL A 182 11.77 -16.61 -21.57
N ALA A 183 11.92 -16.52 -22.89
CA ALA A 183 10.82 -16.73 -23.83
C ALA A 183 10.31 -18.18 -23.82
N ALA A 184 11.20 -19.17 -23.71
CA ALA A 184 10.85 -20.57 -23.58
C ALA A 184 10.12 -20.86 -22.27
N LEU A 185 10.60 -20.31 -21.14
CA LEU A 185 9.94 -20.40 -19.84
C LEU A 185 8.55 -19.73 -19.86
N ARG A 186 8.40 -18.55 -20.47
CA ARG A 186 7.08 -17.89 -20.65
C ARG A 186 6.13 -18.71 -21.53
N ARG A 187 6.63 -19.36 -22.60
CA ARG A 187 5.82 -20.27 -23.43
C ARG A 187 5.41 -21.53 -22.64
N GLY A 188 6.34 -22.09 -21.85
CA GLY A 188 6.07 -23.20 -20.94
C GLY A 188 5.00 -22.85 -19.91
N ALA A 189 5.09 -21.68 -19.26
CA ALA A 189 4.12 -21.17 -18.29
C ALA A 189 2.73 -20.84 -18.88
N ARG A 190 2.55 -20.96 -20.21
CA ARG A 190 1.22 -20.91 -20.87
C ARG A 190 0.68 -22.31 -21.22
N ALA A 191 1.48 -23.36 -21.05
CA ALA A 191 1.14 -24.76 -21.34
C ALA A 191 1.15 -25.67 -20.10
N SER A 192 1.86 -25.26 -19.04
CA SER A 192 1.79 -25.77 -17.69
C SER A 192 1.67 -24.59 -16.72
N THR A 193 1.20 -24.82 -15.49
CA THR A 193 1.19 -23.81 -14.44
C THR A 193 2.59 -23.20 -14.23
N VAL A 194 2.60 -21.94 -13.80
CA VAL A 194 3.80 -21.15 -13.46
C VAL A 194 4.67 -21.94 -12.46
N PRO A 195 6.02 -21.90 -12.53
CA PRO A 195 6.86 -22.57 -11.54
C PRO A 195 6.48 -22.17 -10.11
N ASP A 196 6.45 -23.14 -9.21
CA ASP A 196 6.12 -22.91 -7.80
C ASP A 196 7.01 -21.83 -7.19
N VAL A 197 6.45 -21.03 -6.29
CA VAL A 197 7.17 -19.97 -5.58
C VAL A 197 6.98 -20.17 -4.09
N THR A 198 8.06 -20.58 -3.41
CA THR A 198 8.13 -20.60 -1.95
C THR A 198 8.89 -19.35 -1.50
N PHE A 199 8.23 -18.51 -0.71
CA PHE A 199 8.86 -17.41 0.00
C PHE A 199 9.40 -17.93 1.33
N LEU A 200 10.70 -17.71 1.57
CA LEU A 200 11.36 -18.04 2.83
C LEU A 200 11.49 -16.74 3.65
N SER A 201 10.94 -16.73 4.87
CA SER A 201 11.12 -15.62 5.80
C SER A 201 12.47 -15.74 6.51
N ALA A 202 13.05 -14.59 6.85
CA ALA A 202 14.24 -14.56 7.71
C ALA A 202 13.87 -14.92 9.16
N SER A 203 14.11 -16.18 9.54
CA SER A 203 14.26 -16.57 10.95
C SER A 203 15.56 -17.33 11.14
N THR A 204 16.15 -17.21 12.34
CA THR A 204 17.46 -17.77 12.75
C THR A 204 18.71 -17.14 12.11
N ALA A 205 19.14 -16.02 12.69
CA ALA A 205 20.55 -15.82 13.02
C ALA A 205 20.63 -15.80 14.56
N SER A 206 21.36 -16.74 15.17
CA SER A 206 21.31 -17.03 16.61
C SER A 206 22.12 -16.06 17.47
N ALA A 207 21.70 -15.92 18.73
CA ALA A 207 22.28 -15.01 19.73
C ALA A 207 23.53 -15.58 20.44
N GLU A 208 24.54 -16.01 19.68
CA GLU A 208 25.73 -16.72 20.21
C GLU A 208 27.07 -16.03 19.88
N ALA A 209 27.10 -14.69 19.87
CA ALA A 209 28.33 -13.92 19.68
C ALA A 209 28.37 -12.64 20.55
N TYR A 210 28.09 -12.79 21.85
CA TYR A 210 28.26 -11.72 22.83
C TYR A 210 28.95 -12.25 24.10
N GLU A 211 30.23 -12.55 24.02
CA GLU A 211 31.12 -12.55 25.18
C GLU A 211 32.60 -12.41 24.76
N ALA A 212 33.20 -11.26 25.09
CA ALA A 212 34.63 -11.01 25.38
C ALA A 212 35.11 -9.61 24.95
N ALA A 213 34.79 -8.57 25.73
CA ALA A 213 35.69 -7.45 26.08
C ALA A 213 34.92 -6.40 26.90
N ALA A 214 35.01 -6.47 28.22
CA ALA A 214 34.55 -5.40 29.11
C ALA A 214 35.66 -4.37 29.34
N GLY A 215 35.30 -3.09 29.50
CA GLY A 215 36.19 -2.06 30.05
C GLY A 215 35.96 -0.66 29.50
N GLY A 216 35.61 0.29 30.38
CA GLY A 216 35.69 1.73 30.10
C GLY A 216 34.41 2.54 30.36
N GLU A 217 34.05 2.74 31.62
CA GLU A 217 33.24 3.91 32.00
C GLU A 217 34.10 5.18 31.80
N ASP A 218 33.74 6.03 30.84
CA ASP A 218 34.02 7.50 30.82
C ASP A 218 33.53 8.22 29.53
N ALA A 219 32.71 7.58 28.70
CA ALA A 219 32.18 8.17 27.46
C ALA A 219 30.72 8.68 27.54
N LEU A 220 30.08 8.61 28.71
CA LEU A 220 28.67 9.01 28.89
C LEU A 220 28.48 10.48 29.30
N THR A 221 29.55 11.21 29.64
CA THR A 221 29.50 12.60 30.13
C THR A 221 29.85 13.66 29.08
N GLU A 222 30.31 13.28 27.88
CA GLU A 222 30.47 14.21 26.74
C GLU A 222 29.38 14.10 25.68
N ILE A 223 28.58 13.03 25.68
CA ILE A 223 27.50 12.83 24.72
C ILE A 223 26.31 13.77 24.99
N ASP A 224 25.96 14.00 26.26
CA ASP A 224 24.83 14.84 26.67
C ASP A 224 24.96 16.32 26.29
N ARG A 225 26.19 16.78 25.98
CA ARG A 225 26.47 18.17 25.56
C ARG A 225 26.46 18.35 24.05
N HIS A 226 26.52 17.28 23.25
CA HIS A 226 26.44 17.35 21.79
C HIS A 226 24.98 17.27 21.27
N PHE A 227 24.09 16.62 22.02
CA PHE A 227 22.66 16.53 21.67
C PHE A 227 21.82 17.77 22.03
N ALA A 228 22.42 18.81 22.62
CA ALA A 228 21.74 20.05 23.00
C ALA A 228 21.77 21.15 21.92
N GLU A 229 22.57 21.03 20.85
CA GLU A 229 22.76 22.11 19.85
C GLU A 229 22.30 21.79 18.42
N HIS A 230 21.72 20.61 18.16
CA HIS A 230 21.14 20.25 16.85
C HIS A 230 19.67 19.81 16.93
N ALA A 231 18.88 20.60 17.67
CA ALA A 231 17.43 20.62 17.50
C ALA A 231 17.05 21.75 16.53
N GLU A 232 16.83 21.44 15.25
CA GLU A 232 15.93 22.20 14.37
C GLU A 232 15.74 21.49 13.02
N ASP A 233 14.58 20.82 12.85
CA ASP A 233 13.80 20.89 11.61
C ASP A 233 12.32 20.50 11.90
N THR A 234 11.79 21.04 13.00
CA THR A 234 10.36 20.99 13.32
C THR A 234 9.68 22.14 12.56
N PRO A 235 8.65 21.89 11.72
CA PRO A 235 7.97 22.96 10.99
C PRO A 235 7.45 24.05 11.93
N ALA A 236 7.73 25.31 11.60
CA ALA A 236 7.26 26.44 12.39
C ALA A 236 5.73 26.42 12.55
N GLN A 237 5.26 26.76 13.75
CA GLN A 237 3.83 26.72 14.06
C GLN A 237 3.17 28.06 13.73
N ALA A 238 2.22 28.06 12.80
CA ALA A 238 1.44 29.23 12.44
C ALA A 238 0.53 29.66 13.61
N LEU A 239 0.46 30.96 13.85
CA LEU A 239 -0.50 31.53 14.80
C LEU A 239 -1.94 31.29 14.30
N PRO A 240 -2.83 30.67 15.10
CA PRO A 240 -4.25 30.61 14.79
C PRO A 240 -4.84 32.02 14.79
N ILE A 241 -5.32 32.49 13.63
CA ILE A 241 -5.85 33.85 13.44
C ILE A 241 -7.24 33.84 12.79
N PRO A 242 -8.11 34.83 13.12
CA PRO A 242 -7.92 35.88 14.13
C PRO A 242 -7.95 35.34 15.56
N ALA A 243 -7.38 36.10 16.51
CA ALA A 243 -7.49 35.76 17.92
C ALA A 243 -8.96 35.79 18.37
N GLY A 244 -9.40 34.77 19.11
CA GLY A 244 -10.78 34.64 19.61
C GLY A 244 -11.75 33.87 18.70
N ASP A 245 -11.61 33.95 17.36
CA ASP A 245 -12.36 33.14 16.39
C ASP A 245 -11.42 32.56 15.31
N PRO A 246 -10.48 31.67 15.67
CA PRO A 246 -9.42 31.23 14.76
C PRO A 246 -9.99 30.44 13.56
N ILE A 247 -9.49 30.74 12.38
CA ILE A 247 -9.84 30.00 11.17
C ILE A 247 -9.04 28.70 11.13
N ALA A 248 -9.75 27.57 11.16
CA ALA A 248 -9.17 26.24 11.05
C ALA A 248 -8.20 26.14 9.86
N PHE A 249 -7.02 25.57 10.09
CA PHE A 249 -6.05 25.32 9.04
C PHE A 249 -6.57 24.32 8.01
N ALA A 250 -6.04 24.38 6.80
CA ALA A 250 -6.11 23.25 5.88
C ALA A 250 -5.16 22.14 6.35
N VAL A 251 -5.57 20.89 6.16
CA VAL A 251 -4.81 19.70 6.59
C VAL A 251 -4.64 18.80 5.37
N SER A 252 -3.40 18.37 5.14
CA SER A 252 -3.07 17.31 4.18
C SER A 252 -3.25 15.95 4.85
N THR A 253 -3.78 14.99 4.10
CA THR A 253 -3.84 13.57 4.49
C THR A 253 -3.17 12.67 3.44
N ALA A 254 -2.46 13.26 2.47
CA ALA A 254 -1.83 12.53 1.39
C ALA A 254 -0.44 12.02 1.80
N ALA A 255 -0.12 10.79 1.40
CA ALA A 255 1.20 10.19 1.61
C ALA A 255 2.29 10.84 0.71
N GLU A 256 1.89 11.41 -0.43
CA GLU A 256 2.73 12.17 -1.34
C GLU A 256 2.15 13.58 -1.47
N THR A 257 2.97 14.59 -1.18
CA THR A 257 2.60 16.00 -1.31
C THR A 257 3.66 16.77 -2.10
N TYR A 258 3.24 17.76 -2.87
CA TYR A 258 4.12 18.56 -3.71
C TYR A 258 4.05 20.05 -3.40
N TRP A 259 5.18 20.74 -3.52
CA TRP A 259 5.18 22.20 -3.50
C TRP A 259 4.41 22.72 -4.74
N PRO A 260 3.42 23.62 -4.60
CA PRO A 260 2.46 23.92 -5.66
C PRO A 260 3.03 24.64 -6.89
N VAL A 261 4.28 25.11 -6.85
CA VAL A 261 4.93 25.81 -7.96
C VAL A 261 6.33 25.27 -8.21
N VAL A 262 6.63 25.02 -9.49
CA VAL A 262 7.95 24.63 -9.99
C VAL A 262 8.67 25.89 -10.47
N THR A 263 9.61 26.42 -9.68
CA THR A 263 10.21 27.74 -9.88
C THR A 263 11.68 27.81 -9.43
N ARG A 264 12.46 28.71 -10.06
CA ARG A 264 13.82 29.10 -9.65
C ARG A 264 13.85 30.35 -8.75
N HIS A 265 12.71 30.90 -8.36
CA HIS A 265 12.67 32.14 -7.58
C HIS A 265 13.37 31.96 -6.21
N PRO A 266 14.31 32.83 -5.80
CA PRO A 266 15.15 32.60 -4.60
C PRO A 266 14.36 32.57 -3.28
N ARG A 267 13.13 33.08 -3.28
CA ARG A 267 12.20 33.08 -2.13
C ARG A 267 11.07 32.04 -2.28
N ALA A 268 11.22 31.03 -3.16
CA ALA A 268 10.17 30.07 -3.51
C ALA A 268 9.51 29.37 -2.31
N MET A 269 10.27 29.11 -1.25
CA MET A 269 9.81 28.41 -0.05
C MET A 269 9.32 29.34 1.07
N GLU A 270 9.24 30.65 0.82
CA GLU A 270 8.94 31.62 1.88
C GLU A 270 7.43 31.75 2.15
N VAL A 271 6.96 31.06 3.20
CA VAL A 271 5.58 31.10 3.65
C VAL A 271 5.35 32.30 4.55
N ASN A 272 4.79 33.37 4.00
CA ASN A 272 4.53 34.59 4.74
C ASN A 272 3.37 34.38 5.75
N SER A 273 3.68 34.35 7.05
CA SER A 273 2.75 33.99 8.14
C SER A 273 3.13 34.63 9.49
N ARG A 274 2.18 34.74 10.42
CA ARG A 274 2.46 34.97 11.85
C ARG A 274 2.69 33.62 12.53
N LEU A 275 3.58 33.56 13.51
CA LEU A 275 3.94 32.35 14.24
C LEU A 275 3.44 32.37 15.69
N ALA A 276 3.25 31.19 16.28
CA ALA A 276 2.67 31.01 17.61
C ALA A 276 3.56 31.55 18.75
N ASP A 277 4.86 31.66 18.51
CA ASP A 277 5.88 32.27 19.38
C ASP A 277 5.85 33.81 19.38
N GLY A 278 4.98 34.43 18.57
CA GLY A 278 4.91 35.88 18.36
C GLY A 278 5.78 36.39 17.20
N GLY A 279 6.57 35.52 16.57
CA GLY A 279 7.39 35.82 15.40
C GLY A 279 6.62 35.85 14.08
N THR A 280 7.37 35.96 12.99
CA THR A 280 6.84 35.89 11.62
C THR A 280 7.74 35.06 10.73
N SER A 281 7.14 34.15 9.96
CA SER A 281 7.80 33.57 8.79
C SER A 281 7.59 34.48 7.59
N GLY A 282 8.65 34.72 6.81
CA GLY A 282 8.65 35.60 5.67
C GLY A 282 8.67 37.10 5.98
N GLY A 283 9.20 37.88 5.03
CA GLY A 283 9.50 39.31 5.21
C GLY A 283 8.44 40.28 4.68
N ASN A 284 7.33 39.81 4.12
CA ASN A 284 6.31 40.64 3.48
C ASN A 284 4.91 40.39 4.07
N ALA A 285 4.59 41.17 5.10
CA ALA A 285 3.30 41.17 5.79
C ALA A 285 2.07 41.44 4.91
N SER A 286 2.22 41.86 3.65
CA SER A 286 1.10 42.01 2.71
C SER A 286 0.72 40.70 1.99
N ARG A 287 1.63 39.72 1.93
CA ARG A 287 1.44 38.43 1.23
C ARG A 287 0.78 37.34 2.08
N ARG A 288 0.71 37.53 3.40
CA ARG A 288 0.19 36.55 4.36
C ARG A 288 -1.34 36.47 4.40
N PHE A 289 -1.84 35.37 4.94
CA PHE A 289 -3.26 35.22 5.29
C PHE A 289 -3.70 36.32 6.29
N MET A 290 -4.90 36.86 6.09
CA MET A 290 -5.46 38.01 6.82
C MET A 290 -4.66 39.32 6.75
N ALA A 291 -3.78 39.51 5.76
CA ALA A 291 -3.26 40.84 5.46
C ALA A 291 -4.40 41.81 5.07
N ASP A 292 -4.31 43.07 5.48
CA ASP A 292 -5.25 44.11 5.06
C ASP A 292 -5.07 44.40 3.56
N ARG A 293 -6.19 44.44 2.83
CA ARG A 293 -6.21 44.83 1.42
C ARG A 293 -7.12 46.05 1.24
N ASN A 294 -6.73 46.92 0.31
CA ASN A 294 -7.46 48.14 -0.03
C ASN A 294 -7.75 49.04 1.20
N GLY A 295 -6.76 49.27 2.06
CA GLY A 295 -6.89 50.15 3.23
C GLY A 295 -7.84 49.65 4.33
N GLY A 296 -7.95 48.32 4.52
CA GLY A 296 -8.85 47.71 5.51
C GLY A 296 -10.26 47.37 4.98
N ALA A 297 -10.52 47.53 3.68
CA ALA A 297 -11.83 47.17 3.11
C ALA A 297 -12.08 45.65 3.08
N ARG A 298 -11.03 44.83 2.93
CA ARG A 298 -11.13 43.35 2.90
C ARG A 298 -9.89 42.66 3.47
N TYR A 299 -10.08 41.45 3.99
CA TYR A 299 -8.97 40.56 4.36
C TYR A 299 -8.40 39.84 3.14
N HIS A 300 -7.14 39.44 3.26
CA HIS A 300 -6.48 38.54 2.32
C HIS A 300 -6.77 37.07 2.64
N CYS A 301 -7.52 36.38 1.75
CA CYS A 301 -7.92 34.98 1.93
C CYS A 301 -6.82 33.95 1.61
N ALA A 302 -5.66 34.38 1.10
CA ALA A 302 -4.61 33.51 0.56
C ALA A 302 -3.26 33.70 1.26
N ILE A 303 -2.28 32.89 0.85
CA ILE A 303 -0.86 33.26 0.91
C ILE A 303 -0.35 33.42 -0.53
N ASP A 304 0.33 34.54 -0.81
CA ASP A 304 0.91 34.82 -2.13
C ASP A 304 2.33 34.25 -2.22
N LEU A 305 2.46 33.08 -2.84
CA LEU A 305 3.77 32.42 -3.02
C LEU A 305 4.63 33.14 -4.06
N TYR A 306 5.95 33.00 -3.92
CA TYR A 306 6.92 33.63 -4.81
C TYR A 306 7.28 32.71 -5.99
N CYS A 307 7.09 33.21 -7.20
CA CYS A 307 7.44 32.54 -8.46
C CYS A 307 7.49 33.56 -9.61
N SER A 308 7.65 33.11 -10.84
CA SER A 308 7.69 33.93 -12.05
C SER A 308 6.61 33.51 -13.06
N GLN A 309 6.21 34.44 -13.92
CA GLN A 309 5.29 34.16 -15.03
C GLN A 309 5.84 33.01 -15.90
N GLY A 310 4.97 32.04 -16.22
CA GLY A 310 5.34 30.86 -17.01
C GLY A 310 5.79 29.64 -16.19
N ASP A 311 6.13 29.81 -14.90
CA ASP A 311 6.44 28.69 -14.01
C ASP A 311 5.27 27.69 -13.95
N ALA A 312 5.58 26.41 -13.77
CA ALA A 312 4.54 25.37 -13.77
C ALA A 312 3.82 25.31 -12.42
N VAL A 313 2.50 25.18 -12.47
CA VAL A 313 1.67 24.91 -11.28
C VAL A 313 1.30 23.45 -11.27
N VAL A 314 1.50 22.79 -10.13
CA VAL A 314 1.23 21.37 -9.93
C VAL A 314 0.20 21.17 -8.83
N ALA A 315 -0.55 20.07 -8.91
CA ALA A 315 -1.45 19.68 -7.84
C ALA A 315 -0.65 19.27 -6.60
N VAL A 316 -0.95 19.85 -5.43
CA VAL A 316 -0.26 19.50 -4.17
C VAL A 316 -0.50 18.06 -3.75
N GLU A 317 -1.64 17.48 -4.14
CA GLU A 317 -2.09 16.12 -3.83
C GLU A 317 -2.87 15.53 -5.01
N ASP A 318 -3.15 14.22 -4.96
CA ASP A 318 -4.16 13.60 -5.82
C ASP A 318 -5.52 14.31 -5.67
N GLY A 319 -6.27 14.46 -6.76
CA GLY A 319 -7.53 15.20 -6.72
C GLY A 319 -8.33 15.18 -8.02
N ARG A 320 -9.38 16.01 -8.04
CA ARG A 320 -10.20 16.26 -9.22
C ARG A 320 -10.37 17.75 -9.45
N ILE A 321 -10.21 18.21 -10.69
CA ILE A 321 -10.53 19.60 -11.06
C ILE A 321 -12.03 19.80 -10.89
N VAL A 322 -12.44 20.74 -10.04
CA VAL A 322 -13.87 21.04 -9.78
C VAL A 322 -14.34 22.38 -10.32
N ASN A 323 -13.43 23.32 -10.62
CA ASN A 323 -13.77 24.56 -11.32
C ASN A 323 -12.54 25.21 -11.98
N PHE A 324 -12.73 25.98 -13.06
CA PHE A 324 -11.72 26.82 -13.71
C PHE A 324 -12.40 28.06 -14.30
N TYR A 325 -12.01 29.26 -13.86
CA TYR A 325 -12.78 30.49 -14.07
C TYR A 325 -11.88 31.74 -14.13
N PRO A 326 -12.35 32.84 -14.76
CA PRO A 326 -11.64 34.13 -14.76
C PRO A 326 -11.45 34.67 -13.34
N PHE A 327 -10.27 35.23 -13.08
CA PHE A 327 -9.85 35.72 -11.77
C PHE A 327 -9.37 37.17 -11.85
N TYR A 328 -8.41 37.56 -11.03
CA TYR A 328 -7.94 38.92 -10.89
C TYR A 328 -7.05 39.34 -12.08
N GLN A 329 -7.20 40.60 -12.53
CA GLN A 329 -6.35 41.18 -13.57
C GLN A 329 -6.17 40.34 -14.85
N GLY A 330 -7.18 39.54 -15.25
CA GLY A 330 -7.12 38.75 -16.49
C GLY A 330 -6.25 37.48 -16.41
N THR A 331 -5.94 37.01 -15.19
CA THR A 331 -5.57 35.61 -14.95
C THR A 331 -6.84 34.77 -14.75
N ASN A 332 -6.67 33.46 -14.61
CA ASN A 332 -7.69 32.53 -14.15
C ASN A 332 -7.31 31.95 -12.78
N ALA A 333 -8.25 31.23 -12.17
CA ALA A 333 -8.01 30.39 -11.01
C ALA A 333 -8.61 29.00 -11.21
N LEU A 334 -7.98 28.00 -10.60
CA LEU A 334 -8.30 26.58 -10.75
C LEU A 334 -8.59 25.97 -9.37
N LEU A 335 -9.76 25.35 -9.19
CA LEU A 335 -10.05 24.59 -7.97
C LEU A 335 -9.80 23.10 -8.20
N VAL A 336 -9.04 22.48 -7.30
CA VAL A 336 -8.88 21.03 -7.21
C VAL A 336 -9.38 20.56 -5.85
N GLN A 337 -10.31 19.59 -5.86
CA GLN A 337 -10.72 18.84 -4.69
C GLN A 337 -9.71 17.72 -4.44
N HIS A 338 -9.01 17.80 -3.31
CA HIS A 338 -8.13 16.76 -2.79
C HIS A 338 -8.89 15.90 -1.76
N ALA A 339 -8.23 14.98 -1.06
CA ALA A 339 -8.93 14.06 -0.15
C ALA A 339 -9.57 14.80 1.05
N GLY A 340 -8.82 15.70 1.71
CA GLY A 340 -9.27 16.41 2.92
C GLY A 340 -9.72 17.86 2.73
N HIS A 341 -9.38 18.49 1.60
CA HIS A 341 -9.62 19.92 1.39
C HIS A 341 -9.70 20.28 -0.12
N VAL A 342 -10.07 21.53 -0.42
CA VAL A 342 -10.01 22.12 -1.76
C VAL A 342 -8.93 23.19 -1.79
N VAL A 343 -8.06 23.17 -2.80
CA VAL A 343 -7.12 24.26 -3.10
C VAL A 343 -7.64 25.06 -4.28
N ASN A 344 -7.65 26.40 -4.16
CA ASN A 344 -7.77 27.32 -5.27
C ASN A 344 -6.36 27.80 -5.67
N TYR A 345 -5.89 27.36 -6.83
CA TYR A 345 -4.65 27.80 -7.46
C TYR A 345 -4.97 29.05 -8.28
N GLY A 346 -4.88 30.23 -7.66
CA GLY A 346 -5.14 31.52 -8.29
C GLY A 346 -3.95 32.10 -9.03
N GLU A 347 -4.21 33.04 -9.94
CA GLU A 347 -3.20 33.70 -10.80
C GLU A 347 -2.56 32.80 -11.86
N VAL A 348 -3.27 31.76 -12.31
CA VAL A 348 -2.83 30.90 -13.43
C VAL A 348 -3.19 31.48 -14.79
N ALA A 349 -2.46 31.09 -15.84
CA ALA A 349 -2.71 31.55 -17.20
C ALA A 349 -4.10 31.08 -17.71
N PRO A 350 -4.86 31.92 -18.44
CA PRO A 350 -6.22 31.57 -18.88
C PRO A 350 -6.34 30.32 -19.76
N ASN A 351 -5.26 29.93 -20.45
CA ASN A 351 -5.18 28.73 -21.29
C ASN A 351 -4.63 27.48 -20.54
N SER A 352 -4.44 27.54 -19.22
CA SER A 352 -3.77 26.47 -18.45
C SER A 352 -4.35 25.07 -18.71
N LEU A 353 -5.67 24.90 -18.60
CA LEU A 353 -6.30 23.60 -18.83
C LEU A 353 -6.26 23.17 -20.30
N THR A 354 -6.59 24.08 -21.23
CA THR A 354 -6.64 23.76 -22.67
C THR A 354 -5.27 23.45 -23.26
N ALA A 355 -4.20 24.10 -22.77
CA ALA A 355 -2.83 23.81 -23.18
C ALA A 355 -2.37 22.40 -22.77
N LEU A 356 -2.90 21.88 -21.66
CA LEU A 356 -2.60 20.57 -21.06
C LEU A 356 -3.58 19.46 -21.49
N GLY A 357 -4.66 19.79 -22.21
CA GLY A 357 -5.72 18.85 -22.58
C GLY A 357 -6.65 18.46 -21.43
N LEU A 358 -6.61 19.20 -20.32
CA LEU A 358 -7.40 18.98 -19.11
C LEU A 358 -8.73 19.75 -19.17
N ARG A 359 -9.73 19.28 -18.41
CA ARG A 359 -11.06 19.87 -18.28
C ARG A 359 -11.57 19.79 -16.85
N ILE A 360 -12.58 20.59 -16.53
CA ILE A 360 -13.33 20.45 -15.28
C ILE A 360 -13.95 19.05 -15.23
N GLY A 361 -13.77 18.36 -14.10
CA GLY A 361 -14.13 16.97 -13.90
C GLY A 361 -12.95 15.99 -14.04
N ASP A 362 -11.82 16.36 -14.64
CA ASP A 362 -10.69 15.43 -14.79
C ASP A 362 -9.98 15.15 -13.46
N ARG A 363 -9.52 13.91 -13.28
CA ARG A 363 -8.63 13.54 -12.18
C ARG A 363 -7.21 14.03 -12.48
N VAL A 364 -6.56 14.55 -11.44
CA VAL A 364 -5.16 14.98 -11.46
C VAL A 364 -4.42 14.27 -10.33
N ARG A 365 -3.15 13.90 -10.57
CA ARG A 365 -2.30 13.30 -9.53
C ARG A 365 -1.51 14.35 -8.76
N ALA A 366 -1.04 14.00 -7.56
CA ALA A 366 -0.01 14.73 -6.86
C ALA A 366 1.18 14.99 -7.80
N GLY A 367 1.70 16.23 -7.82
CA GLY A 367 2.81 16.63 -8.71
C GLY A 367 2.43 16.76 -10.19
N GLN A 368 1.23 16.37 -10.62
CA GLN A 368 0.79 16.58 -12.00
C GLN A 368 0.68 18.07 -12.29
N ARG A 369 1.25 18.50 -13.42
CA ARG A 369 1.06 19.86 -13.94
C ARG A 369 -0.41 20.10 -14.25
N ILE A 370 -0.98 21.12 -13.61
CA ILE A 370 -2.37 21.56 -13.76
C ILE A 370 -2.49 22.98 -14.34
N GLY A 371 -1.37 23.72 -14.43
CA GLY A 371 -1.33 24.98 -15.14
C GLY A 371 0.05 25.63 -15.24
N THR A 372 0.03 26.93 -15.47
CA THR A 372 1.20 27.83 -15.47
C THR A 372 0.85 29.15 -14.80
N ILE A 373 1.82 29.76 -14.13
CA ILE A 373 1.68 31.08 -13.53
C ILE A 373 1.41 32.14 -14.61
N GLY A 374 0.40 32.96 -14.38
CA GLY A 374 0.01 34.10 -15.21
C GLY A 374 0.90 35.33 -14.98
N ARG A 375 0.39 36.50 -15.39
CA ARG A 375 1.21 37.73 -15.51
C ARG A 375 1.61 38.44 -14.21
N LEU A 376 1.26 37.90 -13.04
CA LEU A 376 1.47 38.59 -11.75
C LEU A 376 2.68 38.09 -10.94
N ASN A 377 3.46 37.12 -11.42
CA ASN A 377 4.67 36.60 -10.75
C ASN A 377 4.42 36.14 -9.29
N MET A 378 3.32 35.40 -9.10
CA MET A 378 2.92 34.80 -7.83
C MET A 378 1.88 33.71 -8.08
N LEU A 379 1.81 32.72 -7.18
CA LEU A 379 0.63 31.86 -7.03
C LEU A 379 -0.19 32.37 -5.84
N HIS A 380 -1.46 32.67 -6.08
CA HIS A 380 -2.39 33.04 -5.01
C HIS A 380 -3.01 31.75 -4.46
N PHE A 381 -2.51 31.27 -3.32
CA PHE A 381 -2.86 29.96 -2.78
C PHE A 381 -3.91 30.11 -1.67
N GLU A 382 -5.15 29.72 -1.96
CA GLU A 382 -6.25 29.69 -0.99
C GLU A 382 -6.70 28.25 -0.72
N THR A 383 -7.14 28.00 0.52
CA THR A 383 -7.65 26.69 0.94
C THR A 383 -9.06 26.77 1.46
N TYR A 384 -9.84 25.73 1.18
CA TYR A 384 -11.26 25.64 1.52
C TYR A 384 -11.63 24.25 2.02
N ALA A 385 -12.73 24.16 2.75
CA ALA A 385 -13.35 22.89 3.13
C ALA A 385 -13.79 22.08 1.88
N SER A 386 -13.79 20.75 1.98
CA SER A 386 -14.26 19.85 0.93
C SER A 386 -15.68 20.17 0.43
N GLY A 387 -15.93 19.89 -0.85
CA GLY A 387 -17.15 20.25 -1.57
C GLY A 387 -17.22 21.71 -2.02
N THR A 388 -16.15 22.50 -1.84
CA THR A 388 -16.11 23.89 -2.31
C THR A 388 -15.86 23.95 -3.82
N THR A 389 -16.75 24.64 -4.54
CA THR A 389 -16.70 24.79 -6.02
C THR A 389 -16.50 26.25 -6.48
N ARG A 390 -16.34 27.20 -5.57
CA ARG A 390 -16.03 28.62 -5.85
C ARG A 390 -15.14 29.23 -4.77
N ASN A 391 -14.41 30.29 -5.10
CA ASN A 391 -13.68 31.08 -4.11
C ASN A 391 -14.59 32.07 -3.37
N TYR A 392 -14.04 32.73 -2.34
CA TYR A 392 -14.74 33.69 -1.49
C TYR A 392 -13.84 34.89 -1.18
N SER A 393 -14.29 36.10 -1.57
CA SER A 393 -13.73 37.36 -1.04
C SER A 393 -14.30 37.64 0.36
N TRP A 394 -13.51 38.23 1.25
CA TRP A 394 -13.93 38.57 2.61
C TRP A 394 -13.76 40.07 2.92
N PRO A 395 -14.78 40.91 2.65
CA PRO A 395 -14.84 42.29 3.14
C PRO A 395 -14.81 42.31 4.67
N GLN A 396 -14.11 43.26 5.30
CA GLN A 396 -14.02 43.30 6.77
C GLN A 396 -15.36 43.65 7.44
N SER A 397 -16.26 44.32 6.70
CA SER A 397 -17.65 44.60 7.09
C SER A 397 -18.60 43.39 6.94
N SER A 398 -18.11 42.24 6.47
CA SER A 398 -18.91 41.05 6.19
C SER A 398 -18.52 39.87 7.09
N PRO A 399 -19.47 38.97 7.44
CA PRO A 399 -19.17 37.79 8.22
C PRO A 399 -18.16 36.87 7.51
N ARG A 400 -17.39 36.13 8.30
CA ARG A 400 -16.38 35.16 7.85
C ARG A 400 -16.98 34.16 6.85
N PRO A 401 -16.37 33.93 5.66
CA PRO A 401 -16.76 32.86 4.78
C PRO A 401 -16.60 31.49 5.47
N SER A 402 -17.70 30.79 5.73
CA SER A 402 -17.74 29.58 6.55
C SER A 402 -16.87 28.42 6.03
N ARG A 403 -16.59 28.38 4.73
CA ARG A 403 -15.77 27.35 4.07
C ARG A 403 -14.29 27.72 3.95
N LEU A 404 -13.89 28.93 4.29
CA LEU A 404 -12.47 29.34 4.25
C LEU A 404 -11.65 28.50 5.25
N ARG A 405 -10.44 28.14 4.85
CA ARG A 405 -9.42 27.51 5.69
C ARG A 405 -8.14 28.32 5.63
N ASN A 406 -7.41 28.36 6.73
CA ASN A 406 -6.14 29.08 6.82
C ASN A 406 -5.03 28.23 6.16
N PRO A 407 -4.38 28.70 5.08
CA PRO A 407 -3.37 27.93 4.36
C PRO A 407 -2.01 27.90 5.09
N SER A 408 -1.82 28.69 6.15
CA SER A 408 -0.50 28.91 6.77
C SER A 408 0.19 27.64 7.23
N GLN A 409 -0.46 26.79 8.04
CA GLN A 409 0.18 25.57 8.55
C GLN A 409 0.38 24.53 7.43
N LEU A 410 -0.56 24.41 6.49
CA LEU A 410 -0.37 23.53 5.33
C LEU A 410 0.88 23.93 4.55
N LEU A 411 1.05 25.22 4.23
CA LEU A 411 2.20 25.69 3.48
C LEU A 411 3.51 25.61 4.29
N LEU A 412 3.50 25.88 5.60
CA LEU A 412 4.69 25.68 6.45
C LEU A 412 5.11 24.21 6.50
N ASN A 413 4.16 23.28 6.58
CA ASN A 413 4.45 21.85 6.49
C ASN A 413 4.99 21.49 5.10
N LEU A 414 4.30 21.87 4.02
CA LEU A 414 4.74 21.62 2.64
C LEU A 414 6.12 22.22 2.33
N ALA A 415 6.49 23.35 2.96
CA ALA A 415 7.79 23.96 2.77
C ALA A 415 8.94 23.06 3.29
N VAL A 416 8.68 22.28 4.33
CA VAL A 416 9.63 21.33 4.94
C VAL A 416 9.52 19.94 4.30
N SER A 417 8.30 19.41 4.12
CA SER A 417 8.07 17.99 3.83
C SER A 417 7.61 17.64 2.41
N ALA A 418 7.26 18.60 1.55
CA ALA A 418 6.74 18.29 0.22
C ALA A 418 7.85 18.02 -0.81
N GLU A 419 7.56 17.12 -1.76
CA GLU A 419 8.42 16.91 -2.93
C GLU A 419 8.44 18.17 -3.80
N ARG A 420 9.64 18.52 -4.29
CA ARG A 420 9.87 19.69 -5.14
C ARG A 420 10.32 19.22 -6.51
N LEU A 421 9.48 19.43 -7.51
CA LEU A 421 9.83 19.20 -8.91
C LEU A 421 10.77 20.30 -9.39
N ASP A 422 11.71 19.95 -10.27
CA ASP A 422 12.65 20.90 -10.88
C ASP A 422 12.07 21.50 -12.17
N THR A 423 12.36 22.77 -12.38
CA THR A 423 12.13 23.55 -13.60
C THR A 423 12.60 22.91 -14.91
N ASP A 424 13.57 22.00 -14.89
CA ASP A 424 14.01 21.29 -16.10
C ASP A 424 13.13 20.08 -16.50
N GLN A 425 12.18 19.64 -15.66
CA GLN A 425 11.19 18.63 -16.05
C GLN A 425 10.08 19.22 -16.93
N SER A 426 10.31 19.27 -18.24
CA SER A 426 9.33 19.80 -19.18
C SER A 426 9.02 18.90 -20.38
N VAL A 427 7.73 18.90 -20.73
CA VAL A 427 7.11 18.48 -22.02
C VAL A 427 7.04 16.97 -22.35
N SER A 428 5.83 16.42 -22.22
CA SER A 428 5.16 15.75 -23.37
C SER A 428 3.63 15.72 -23.17
N ARG A 429 2.87 15.98 -24.25
CA ARG A 429 1.40 16.05 -24.24
C ARG A 429 0.77 14.66 -24.20
N VAL A 430 -0.29 14.50 -23.40
CA VAL A 430 -1.12 13.28 -23.39
C VAL A 430 -2.10 13.32 -24.57
N SER A 431 -2.15 12.24 -25.34
CA SER A 431 -3.11 12.06 -26.42
C SER A 431 -4.46 11.61 -25.86
N VAL A 432 -5.55 12.31 -26.25
CA VAL A 432 -6.91 11.93 -25.87
C VAL A 432 -7.40 10.78 -26.76
N ILE A 433 -7.92 9.72 -26.15
CA ILE A 433 -8.72 8.69 -26.84
C ILE A 433 -10.08 8.59 -26.14
N ALA A 434 -11.15 8.78 -26.91
CA ALA A 434 -12.53 8.60 -26.46
C ALA A 434 -12.96 7.12 -26.64
N PRO A 435 -14.01 6.65 -25.95
CA PRO A 435 -14.22 5.23 -25.72
C PRO A 435 -15.02 4.53 -26.82
N GLU A 436 -14.68 3.28 -27.12
CA GLU A 436 -15.67 2.34 -27.67
C GLU A 436 -15.38 0.86 -27.33
N SER A 437 -16.46 0.11 -27.13
CA SER A 437 -16.53 -1.33 -26.78
C SER A 437 -15.96 -1.76 -25.41
N VAL A 438 -16.87 -2.16 -24.52
CA VAL A 438 -16.55 -2.87 -23.27
C VAL A 438 -15.98 -4.25 -23.61
N LYS A 439 -14.75 -4.53 -23.15
CA LYS A 439 -14.29 -5.89 -22.87
C LYS A 439 -13.78 -5.96 -21.44
N THR A 440 -14.38 -6.85 -20.68
CA THR A 440 -13.98 -7.25 -19.33
C THR A 440 -12.49 -7.60 -19.29
N LEU A 441 -11.74 -6.96 -18.39
CA LEU A 441 -10.36 -7.30 -18.08
C LEU A 441 -10.29 -7.83 -16.65
N SER A 442 -9.76 -9.04 -16.54
CA SER A 442 -9.65 -9.83 -15.32
C SER A 442 -8.67 -9.22 -14.31
N ALA A 443 -9.01 -9.35 -13.03
CA ALA A 443 -8.07 -9.09 -11.93
C ALA A 443 -6.87 -10.05 -12.02
N PRO A 444 -5.63 -9.61 -11.72
CA PRO A 444 -4.49 -10.51 -11.56
C PRO A 444 -4.48 -11.13 -10.16
N ALA A 445 -4.27 -12.45 -10.11
CA ALA A 445 -4.17 -13.23 -8.88
C ALA A 445 -2.95 -12.85 -8.01
N ILE A 446 -3.13 -12.87 -6.69
CA ILE A 446 -2.06 -12.85 -5.69
C ILE A 446 -2.26 -14.07 -4.79
N ALA A 447 -1.28 -14.98 -4.73
CA ALA A 447 -1.34 -16.24 -3.96
C ALA A 447 -0.42 -16.24 -2.73
N PHE A 448 -0.68 -17.16 -1.79
CA PHE A 448 -0.37 -17.05 -0.36
C PHE A 448 0.22 -18.35 0.24
N ALA A 449 0.92 -18.37 1.39
CA ALA A 449 1.45 -17.27 2.21
C ALA A 449 2.87 -17.51 2.82
N PRO A 450 3.12 -18.48 3.74
CA PRO A 450 3.77 -18.04 4.99
C PRO A 450 4.86 -18.97 5.59
N ALA A 451 5.45 -18.50 6.68
CA ALA A 451 6.01 -19.38 7.69
C ALA A 451 4.89 -20.20 8.37
N ALA A 452 4.78 -21.48 8.03
CA ALA A 452 4.02 -22.54 8.73
C ALA A 452 2.64 -22.12 9.31
N ILE A 453 1.77 -21.57 8.47
CA ILE A 453 0.32 -21.62 8.71
C ILE A 453 -0.11 -23.09 8.53
N PRO A 454 -0.84 -23.70 9.49
CA PRO A 454 -1.44 -25.03 9.29
C PRO A 454 -2.28 -25.05 8.01
N ALA A 455 -2.28 -26.14 7.25
CA ALA A 455 -3.16 -26.21 6.09
C ALA A 455 -4.63 -26.01 6.52
N MET A 456 -5.38 -25.20 5.78
CA MET A 456 -6.84 -25.16 5.91
C MET A 456 -7.38 -26.44 5.26
N ASP A 457 -7.24 -27.57 5.94
CA ASP A 457 -7.59 -28.88 5.38
C ASP A 457 -8.14 -29.85 6.43
N GLN A 458 -8.88 -29.33 7.41
CA GLN A 458 -9.57 -30.10 8.43
C GLN A 458 -10.73 -30.89 7.81
N LYS A 459 -10.36 -32.02 7.19
CA LYS A 459 -11.22 -32.97 6.47
C LYS A 459 -12.08 -33.82 7.40
N ASP A 460 -11.64 -33.99 8.64
CA ASP A 460 -12.35 -34.73 9.68
C ASP A 460 -13.47 -33.89 10.30
N TRP A 461 -14.63 -34.52 10.42
CA TRP A 461 -15.79 -33.96 11.09
C TRP A 461 -15.48 -33.68 12.56
N HIS A 462 -15.71 -32.44 12.98
CA HIS A 462 -15.52 -32.00 14.35
C HIS A 462 -16.65 -31.05 14.76
N SER A 463 -16.80 -30.87 16.08
CA SER A 463 -17.80 -29.99 16.69
C SER A 463 -17.21 -29.33 17.93
N PHE A 464 -17.97 -28.41 18.54
CA PHE A 464 -17.54 -27.73 19.75
C PHE A 464 -18.52 -27.90 20.91
N GLY A 465 -18.00 -28.29 22.07
CA GLY A 465 -18.78 -28.41 23.30
C GLY A 465 -19.92 -29.43 23.19
N ASN A 466 -21.15 -28.93 23.28
CA ASN A 466 -22.39 -29.70 23.14
C ASN A 466 -23.20 -29.29 21.90
N GLY A 467 -22.55 -28.71 20.88
CA GLY A 467 -23.16 -28.42 19.59
C GLY A 467 -23.63 -29.68 18.88
N MET A 468 -24.79 -29.60 18.22
CA MET A 468 -25.36 -30.69 17.42
C MET A 468 -24.88 -30.68 15.97
N ARG A 469 -24.22 -29.59 15.54
CA ARG A 469 -23.62 -29.43 14.23
C ARG A 469 -22.17 -29.83 14.26
N GLU A 470 -21.81 -30.73 13.35
CA GLU A 470 -20.43 -30.99 12.99
C GLU A 470 -20.08 -30.23 11.71
N TRP A 471 -18.82 -29.87 11.53
CA TRP A 471 -18.32 -29.29 10.28
C TRP A 471 -16.94 -29.82 9.93
N ARG A 472 -16.54 -29.51 8.69
CA ARG A 472 -15.21 -29.71 8.12
C ARG A 472 -14.97 -28.63 7.09
N TYR A 473 -13.72 -28.24 6.86
CA TYR A 473 -13.39 -27.16 5.93
C TYR A 473 -12.07 -27.44 5.20
N ASP A 474 -12.01 -27.00 3.95
CA ASP A 474 -10.83 -27.04 3.11
C ASP A 474 -10.73 -25.80 2.20
N GLU A 475 -9.79 -25.76 1.27
CA GLU A 475 -9.62 -24.66 0.32
C GLU A 475 -10.84 -24.43 -0.60
N ARG A 476 -11.86 -25.30 -0.57
CA ARG A 476 -13.06 -25.29 -1.41
C ARG A 476 -14.31 -24.93 -0.62
N GLY A 477 -14.17 -24.56 0.65
CA GLY A 477 -15.23 -24.07 1.52
C GLY A 477 -15.48 -24.94 2.74
N LEU A 478 -16.71 -24.90 3.25
CA LEU A 478 -17.12 -25.61 4.47
C LEU A 478 -18.35 -26.48 4.21
N ASP A 479 -18.31 -27.70 4.73
CA ASP A 479 -19.48 -28.58 4.81
C ASP A 479 -19.95 -28.67 6.27
N THR A 480 -21.26 -28.74 6.48
CA THR A 480 -21.87 -29.05 7.79
C THR A 480 -22.57 -30.40 7.75
N ARG A 481 -22.58 -31.12 8.87
CA ARG A 481 -23.36 -32.33 9.09
C ARG A 481 -24.29 -32.15 10.30
N GLU A 482 -25.57 -32.36 10.08
CA GLU A 482 -26.61 -32.41 11.13
C GLU A 482 -27.53 -33.59 10.87
N HIS A 483 -27.79 -34.43 11.88
CA HIS A 483 -28.67 -35.61 11.75
C HIS A 483 -28.30 -36.55 10.58
N GLY A 484 -27.02 -36.61 10.20
CA GLY A 484 -26.52 -37.37 9.05
C GLY A 484 -26.67 -36.69 7.68
N VAL A 485 -27.35 -35.54 7.60
CA VAL A 485 -27.46 -34.74 6.36
C VAL A 485 -26.22 -33.86 6.21
N ILE A 486 -25.54 -33.96 5.06
CA ILE A 486 -24.37 -33.15 4.71
C ILE A 486 -24.81 -32.01 3.78
N THR A 487 -24.39 -30.78 4.09
CA THR A 487 -24.72 -29.57 3.32
C THR A 487 -23.46 -28.75 3.06
N LYS A 488 -23.12 -28.47 1.79
CA LYS A 488 -22.07 -27.48 1.43
C LYS A 488 -22.60 -26.09 1.74
N GLN A 489 -21.87 -25.32 2.54
CA GLN A 489 -22.26 -23.97 2.93
C GLN A 489 -21.76 -22.95 1.90
N ARG A 490 -22.69 -22.40 1.13
CA ARG A 490 -22.51 -21.31 0.16
C ARG A 490 -23.86 -20.69 -0.19
N TRP A 491 -23.86 -19.51 -0.80
CA TRP A 491 -25.04 -18.96 -1.46
C TRP A 491 -24.78 -18.87 -2.97
N GLU A 492 -25.58 -19.52 -3.81
CA GLU A 492 -25.32 -19.51 -5.28
C GLU A 492 -25.52 -18.13 -5.95
N GLN A 493 -25.89 -17.09 -5.19
CA GLN A 493 -26.07 -15.70 -5.62
C GLN A 493 -25.10 -14.71 -4.92
N SER A 494 -24.18 -15.18 -4.06
CA SER A 494 -23.25 -14.36 -3.27
C SER A 494 -22.10 -13.72 -4.05
N LEU A 495 -21.72 -14.27 -5.20
CA LEU A 495 -20.46 -13.92 -5.86
C LEU A 495 -20.36 -12.42 -6.23
N ASP A 496 -21.48 -11.72 -6.39
CA ASP A 496 -21.50 -10.24 -6.51
C ASP A 496 -20.97 -9.53 -5.26
N THR A 497 -21.24 -10.05 -4.06
CA THR A 497 -20.67 -9.54 -2.80
C THR A 497 -19.16 -9.80 -2.75
N MET A 498 -18.70 -11.01 -3.08
CA MET A 498 -17.27 -11.33 -3.09
C MET A 498 -16.49 -10.55 -4.14
N ARG A 499 -17.06 -10.40 -5.35
CA ARG A 499 -16.55 -9.50 -6.40
C ARG A 499 -16.43 -8.07 -5.89
N LYS A 500 -17.45 -7.52 -5.21
CA LYS A 500 -17.43 -6.14 -4.72
C LYS A 500 -16.46 -5.90 -3.56
N ILE A 501 -16.27 -6.89 -2.67
CA ILE A 501 -15.20 -6.84 -1.66
C ILE A 501 -13.85 -6.71 -2.38
N MET A 502 -13.58 -7.58 -3.36
CA MET A 502 -12.30 -7.59 -4.07
C MET A 502 -12.11 -6.41 -5.04
N GLU A 503 -13.19 -5.89 -5.62
CA GLU A 503 -13.21 -4.67 -6.45
C GLU A 503 -12.86 -3.43 -5.62
N TYR A 504 -13.40 -3.31 -4.41
CA TYR A 504 -13.26 -2.09 -3.61
C TYR A 504 -12.05 -2.09 -2.69
N MET A 505 -11.65 -3.25 -2.14
CA MET A 505 -10.58 -3.36 -1.13
C MET A 505 -9.68 -4.58 -1.29
N GLY A 506 -9.66 -5.22 -2.47
CA GLY A 506 -8.87 -6.44 -2.69
C GLY A 506 -7.37 -6.24 -2.48
N VAL A 507 -6.80 -5.09 -2.85
CA VAL A 507 -5.36 -4.82 -2.66
C VAL A 507 -5.01 -4.74 -1.19
N GLU A 508 -5.80 -4.01 -0.41
CA GLU A 508 -5.64 -3.81 1.02
C GLU A 508 -5.90 -5.11 1.80
N LEU A 509 -6.89 -5.90 1.40
CA LEU A 509 -7.23 -7.18 2.01
C LEU A 509 -6.10 -8.18 1.83
N LEU A 510 -5.54 -8.27 0.62
CA LEU A 510 -4.42 -9.15 0.31
C LEU A 510 -3.12 -8.66 0.99
N ALA A 511 -2.89 -7.35 1.10
CA ALA A 511 -1.77 -6.79 1.86
C ALA A 511 -1.86 -7.13 3.37
N ALA A 512 -3.04 -6.98 3.97
CA ALA A 512 -3.30 -7.34 5.36
C ALA A 512 -3.17 -8.86 5.59
N SER A 513 -3.66 -9.67 4.66
CA SER A 513 -3.50 -11.13 4.64
C SER A 513 -2.02 -11.55 4.73
N ALA A 514 -1.16 -10.95 3.89
CA ALA A 514 0.28 -11.23 3.90
C ALA A 514 0.95 -10.80 5.20
N LYS A 515 0.69 -9.56 5.64
CA LYS A 515 1.32 -8.95 6.82
C LYS A 515 1.04 -9.72 8.11
N HIS A 516 -0.16 -10.27 8.24
CA HIS A 516 -0.61 -10.94 9.46
C HIS A 516 -0.67 -12.46 9.37
N GLY A 517 -0.45 -13.05 8.20
CA GLY A 517 -0.57 -14.48 7.99
C GLY A 517 -2.02 -14.95 8.20
N ILE A 518 -3.00 -14.25 7.61
CA ILE A 518 -4.41 -14.64 7.66
C ILE A 518 -4.86 -15.01 6.24
N PRO A 519 -5.34 -16.24 5.97
CA PRO A 519 -5.90 -16.62 4.68
C PRO A 519 -6.91 -15.59 4.11
N PRO A 520 -6.81 -15.20 2.82
CA PRO A 520 -7.72 -14.20 2.23
C PRO A 520 -9.21 -14.57 2.38
N ALA A 521 -9.54 -15.86 2.30
CA ALA A 521 -10.90 -16.37 2.49
C ALA A 521 -11.50 -16.00 3.85
N LEU A 522 -10.69 -15.98 4.91
CA LEU A 522 -11.14 -15.59 6.26
C LEU A 522 -11.38 -14.08 6.36
N LEU A 523 -10.55 -13.25 5.73
CA LEU A 523 -10.78 -11.79 5.69
C LEU A 523 -12.04 -11.45 4.87
N MET A 524 -12.21 -12.08 3.70
CA MET A 524 -13.41 -11.91 2.87
C MET A 524 -14.68 -12.38 3.59
N MET A 525 -14.61 -13.54 4.28
CA MET A 525 -15.68 -14.03 5.16
C MET A 525 -16.02 -13.02 6.26
N THR A 526 -15.03 -12.46 6.97
CA THR A 526 -15.29 -11.49 8.04
C THR A 526 -15.95 -10.22 7.49
N VAL A 527 -15.42 -9.61 6.41
CA VAL A 527 -16.04 -8.43 5.78
C VAL A 527 -17.48 -8.72 5.36
N ALA A 528 -17.74 -9.85 4.70
CA ALA A 528 -19.10 -10.20 4.28
C ALA A 528 -20.03 -10.45 5.48
N THR A 529 -19.57 -11.16 6.51
CA THR A 529 -20.36 -11.44 7.72
C THR A 529 -20.76 -10.16 8.45
N GLU A 530 -19.84 -9.20 8.54
CA GLU A 530 -20.00 -7.94 9.27
C GLU A 530 -20.75 -6.84 8.52
N THR A 531 -20.51 -6.69 7.21
CA THR A 531 -20.94 -5.51 6.44
C THR A 531 -21.64 -5.78 5.10
N HIS A 532 -22.01 -7.02 4.75
CA HIS A 532 -22.70 -7.29 3.46
C HIS A 532 -23.96 -6.46 3.20
N ILE A 533 -24.71 -6.07 4.26
CA ILE A 533 -25.88 -5.19 4.12
C ILE A 533 -25.53 -3.79 3.61
N TYR A 534 -24.28 -3.34 3.83
CA TYR A 534 -23.75 -2.05 3.41
C TYR A 534 -23.00 -2.11 2.06
N LYS A 535 -23.26 -3.15 1.24
CA LYS A 535 -22.64 -3.34 -0.08
C LYS A 535 -22.89 -2.16 -1.03
N ALA A 536 -24.04 -1.49 -0.93
CA ALA A 536 -24.33 -0.28 -1.71
C ALA A 536 -23.45 0.91 -1.30
N GLN A 537 -23.08 0.98 -0.02
CA GLN A 537 -22.18 1.94 0.61
C GLN A 537 -20.71 1.48 0.56
N LYS A 538 -20.40 0.44 -0.23
CA LYS A 538 -19.05 -0.12 -0.39
C LYS A 538 -18.44 -0.66 0.91
N PHE A 539 -19.29 -1.21 1.80
CA PHE A 539 -18.86 -1.81 3.07
C PHE A 539 -18.15 -0.82 4.03
N THR A 540 -18.33 0.48 3.84
CA THR A 540 -17.67 1.51 4.65
C THR A 540 -18.50 2.80 4.78
N GLY A 541 -17.99 3.79 5.50
CA GLY A 541 -18.65 5.08 5.68
C GLY A 541 -19.70 5.09 6.79
N PRO A 542 -20.46 6.20 6.93
CA PRO A 542 -21.31 6.48 8.10
C PRO A 542 -22.34 5.41 8.42
N GLU A 543 -22.89 4.75 7.40
CA GLU A 543 -23.87 3.67 7.61
C GLU A 543 -23.26 2.44 8.30
N THR A 544 -21.95 2.23 8.19
CA THR A 544 -21.23 1.17 8.90
C THR A 544 -20.86 1.52 10.33
N PHE A 545 -21.07 2.75 10.78
CA PHE A 545 -20.84 3.11 12.19
C PHE A 545 -21.96 2.52 13.06
N ARG A 546 -21.64 1.55 13.92
CA ARG A 546 -22.54 0.93 14.89
C ARG A 546 -22.13 1.33 16.30
N TRP A 547 -23.10 1.78 17.12
CA TRP A 547 -22.85 2.23 18.49
C TRP A 547 -23.19 1.14 19.51
N GLU A 548 -22.21 0.78 20.33
CA GLU A 548 -22.28 -0.30 21.32
C GLU A 548 -22.45 0.29 22.72
N ALA A 549 -23.68 0.66 23.07
CA ALA A 549 -24.02 1.40 24.30
C ALA A 549 -23.67 0.68 25.62
N HIS A 550 -23.38 -0.62 25.57
CA HIS A 550 -23.08 -1.45 26.74
C HIS A 550 -21.59 -1.74 26.93
N VAL A 551 -20.72 -1.32 26.00
CA VAL A 551 -19.27 -1.48 26.11
C VAL A 551 -18.72 -0.38 27.02
N GLN A 552 -17.98 -0.75 28.06
CA GLN A 552 -17.23 0.20 28.87
C GLN A 552 -15.93 0.56 28.15
N ASN A 553 -15.70 1.86 27.97
CA ASN A 553 -14.45 2.40 27.44
C ASN A 553 -13.61 2.89 28.62
N ASP A 554 -12.73 2.02 29.11
CA ASP A 554 -11.84 2.22 30.26
C ASP A 554 -10.42 2.67 29.86
N ASP A 555 -10.14 2.79 28.55
CA ASP A 555 -8.85 3.27 28.03
C ASP A 555 -8.76 4.81 27.93
N VAL A 556 -9.70 5.51 28.56
CA VAL A 556 -9.75 6.96 28.76
C VAL A 556 -10.02 7.32 30.23
N ASN A 557 -9.65 8.54 30.62
CA ASN A 557 -9.87 9.06 31.96
C ASN A 557 -10.65 10.40 31.90
N PRO A 558 -11.86 10.51 32.48
CA PRO A 558 -12.61 9.43 33.13
C PRO A 558 -13.12 8.37 32.12
N PRO A 559 -13.31 7.10 32.54
CA PRO A 559 -13.94 6.08 31.70
C PRO A 559 -15.33 6.49 31.22
N THR A 560 -15.68 6.11 29.99
CA THR A 560 -17.00 6.39 29.40
C THR A 560 -17.80 5.11 29.17
N LEU A 561 -19.14 5.21 29.20
CA LEU A 561 -20.02 4.10 28.83
C LEU A 561 -20.49 4.27 27.37
N GLY A 562 -20.15 3.29 26.55
CA GLY A 562 -20.37 3.26 25.12
C GLY A 562 -19.06 3.27 24.32
N ASP A 563 -19.02 2.43 23.29
CA ASP A 563 -18.00 2.40 22.24
C ASP A 563 -18.68 2.22 20.87
N TYR A 564 -17.91 1.99 19.80
CA TYR A 564 -18.45 1.77 18.47
C TYR A 564 -17.63 0.76 17.66
N SER A 565 -18.26 0.19 16.63
CA SER A 565 -17.61 -0.50 15.51
C SER A 565 -17.81 0.29 14.21
N ALA A 566 -16.83 0.22 13.29
CA ALA A 566 -16.84 0.98 12.04
C ALA A 566 -16.04 0.30 10.91
N GLY A 567 -16.37 0.61 9.65
CA GLY A 567 -15.64 0.11 8.47
C GLY A 567 -15.90 -1.37 8.15
N PRO A 568 -15.19 -1.96 7.16
CA PRO A 568 -15.54 -3.27 6.59
C PRO A 568 -15.44 -4.45 7.55
N MET A 569 -14.46 -4.46 8.47
CA MET A 569 -14.22 -5.52 9.46
C MET A 569 -14.94 -5.27 10.79
N GLN A 570 -15.50 -4.08 11.04
CA GLN A 570 -16.24 -3.76 12.26
C GLN A 570 -15.50 -4.00 13.60
N SER A 571 -14.16 -3.89 13.63
CA SER A 571 -13.40 -3.86 14.88
C SER A 571 -13.88 -2.72 15.80
N LEU A 572 -13.97 -2.98 17.11
CA LEU A 572 -14.34 -1.97 18.10
C LEU A 572 -13.25 -0.89 18.24
N GLY A 573 -13.64 0.36 18.51
CA GLY A 573 -12.71 1.48 18.73
C GLY A 573 -11.71 1.20 19.85
N THR A 574 -12.19 0.74 21.01
CA THR A 574 -11.35 0.27 22.14
C THR A 574 -10.39 -0.85 21.72
N THR A 575 -10.87 -1.82 20.94
CA THR A 575 -10.07 -2.97 20.50
C THR A 575 -8.99 -2.55 19.52
N ALA A 576 -9.29 -1.68 18.55
CA ALA A 576 -8.31 -1.09 17.65
C ALA A 576 -7.18 -0.38 18.44
N ARG A 577 -7.54 0.47 19.43
CA ARG A 577 -6.56 1.14 20.30
C ARG A 577 -5.71 0.15 21.10
N TRP A 578 -6.33 -0.88 21.67
CA TRP A 578 -5.63 -1.92 22.43
C TRP A 578 -4.64 -2.71 21.56
N ILE A 579 -5.05 -3.15 20.36
CA ILE A 579 -4.18 -3.88 19.42
C ILE A 579 -2.94 -3.05 19.07
N ILE A 580 -3.10 -1.76 18.79
CA ILE A 580 -1.98 -0.88 18.45
C ILE A 580 -1.02 -0.76 19.64
N ARG A 581 -1.51 -0.52 20.86
CA ARG A 581 -0.67 -0.40 22.06
C ARG A 581 0.02 -1.71 22.45
N ALA A 582 -0.71 -2.83 22.42
CA ALA A 582 -0.24 -4.12 22.89
C ALA A 582 0.61 -4.89 21.86
N LYS A 583 0.37 -4.67 20.56
CA LYS A 583 0.95 -5.45 19.46
C LYS A 583 1.52 -4.63 18.32
N GLY A 584 1.50 -3.28 18.38
CA GLY A 584 1.92 -2.44 17.27
C GLY A 584 3.38 -2.63 16.85
N ALA A 585 4.30 -2.81 17.79
CA ALA A 585 5.70 -3.14 17.48
C ALA A 585 5.87 -4.57 16.91
N GLU A 586 5.13 -5.55 17.44
CA GLU A 586 5.19 -6.95 17.02
C GLU A 586 4.62 -7.17 15.60
N TYR A 587 3.57 -6.42 15.24
CA TYR A 587 2.84 -6.57 13.98
C TYR A 587 2.99 -5.40 13.00
N GLY A 588 3.87 -4.42 13.28
CA GLY A 588 4.12 -3.26 12.40
C GLY A 588 2.90 -2.36 12.21
N LEU A 589 2.14 -2.08 13.27
CA LEU A 589 0.96 -1.21 13.24
C LEU A 589 1.37 0.21 13.64
N HIS A 590 1.81 1.00 12.67
CA HIS A 590 2.31 2.36 12.86
C HIS A 590 1.18 3.40 12.83
N TYR A 591 0.17 3.22 13.70
CA TYR A 591 -0.96 4.12 13.85
C TYR A 591 -0.92 4.82 15.22
N MET A 592 -1.37 6.08 15.28
CA MET A 592 -1.63 6.73 16.57
C MET A 592 -3.02 6.28 17.09
N PRO A 593 -3.13 5.63 18.27
CA PRO A 593 -4.36 4.95 18.69
C PRO A 593 -5.61 5.83 18.67
N PHE A 594 -5.54 7.03 19.24
CA PHE A 594 -6.67 7.94 19.32
C PHE A 594 -6.93 8.75 18.04
N GLU A 595 -5.98 8.77 17.09
CA GLU A 595 -6.21 9.36 15.77
C GLU A 595 -6.97 8.37 14.88
N ILE A 596 -6.55 7.09 14.85
CA ILE A 596 -7.21 6.10 13.99
C ILE A 596 -8.55 5.61 14.55
N ALA A 597 -8.67 5.54 15.88
CA ALA A 597 -9.87 5.15 16.60
C ALA A 597 -10.20 6.20 17.67
N PRO A 598 -10.75 7.38 17.28
CA PRO A 598 -11.12 8.46 18.19
C PRO A 598 -12.17 8.01 19.22
N VAL A 599 -12.28 8.74 20.32
CA VAL A 599 -13.26 8.45 21.39
C VAL A 599 -14.45 9.38 21.29
N TYR A 600 -15.64 8.80 21.34
CA TYR A 600 -16.90 9.54 21.45
C TYR A 600 -17.47 9.33 22.85
N PRO A 601 -17.68 10.39 23.67
CA PRO A 601 -18.16 10.25 25.04
C PRO A 601 -19.66 9.89 25.13
N ALA A 602 -20.38 9.99 24.01
CA ALA A 602 -21.76 9.57 23.82
C ALA A 602 -21.99 9.24 22.35
N LYS A 603 -23.10 8.56 22.04
CA LYS A 603 -23.47 8.19 20.67
C LYS A 603 -23.51 9.43 19.74
N PRO A 604 -22.71 9.48 18.66
CA PRO A 604 -22.80 10.57 17.69
C PRO A 604 -24.14 10.57 16.96
N ASP A 605 -24.78 11.73 16.90
CA ASP A 605 -25.94 12.00 16.06
C ASP A 605 -25.76 13.35 15.34
N PRO A 606 -25.61 13.38 14.00
CA PRO A 606 -25.55 12.23 13.10
C PRO A 606 -24.30 11.36 13.32
N ARG A 607 -24.31 10.14 12.74
CA ARG A 607 -23.13 9.27 12.70
C ARG A 607 -21.94 10.00 12.04
N PRO A 608 -20.68 9.73 12.42
CA PRO A 608 -19.54 10.47 11.90
C PRO A 608 -19.44 10.35 10.38
N ALA A 609 -19.49 11.49 9.69
CA ALA A 609 -19.36 11.57 8.22
C ALA A 609 -18.01 11.01 7.76
N ASP A 610 -16.96 11.39 8.48
CA ASP A 610 -15.57 10.97 8.30
C ASP A 610 -15.12 10.23 9.56
N HIS A 611 -14.56 9.04 9.41
CA HIS A 611 -14.00 8.25 10.49
C HIS A 611 -12.78 7.47 9.96
N PRO A 612 -11.60 7.46 10.61
CA PRO A 612 -10.41 6.87 10.00
C PRO A 612 -10.49 5.34 9.83
N LEU A 613 -11.21 4.63 10.71
CA LEU A 613 -11.59 3.22 10.48
C LEU A 613 -12.48 2.97 9.24
N TYR A 614 -12.96 3.99 8.51
CA TYR A 614 -13.56 3.78 7.18
C TYR A 614 -12.51 3.51 6.09
N SER A 615 -11.22 3.78 6.34
CA SER A 615 -10.13 3.42 5.44
C SER A 615 -9.97 1.90 5.36
N TYR A 616 -10.08 1.34 4.14
CA TYR A 616 -9.89 -0.09 3.92
C TYR A 616 -8.51 -0.56 4.43
N ALA A 617 -7.44 0.19 4.12
CA ALA A 617 -6.08 -0.15 4.51
C ALA A 617 -5.95 -0.28 6.04
N ALA A 618 -6.38 0.73 6.79
CA ALA A 618 -6.27 0.70 8.25
C ALA A 618 -7.22 -0.33 8.89
N ASN A 619 -8.45 -0.45 8.38
CA ASN A 619 -9.45 -1.35 8.95
C ASN A 619 -9.13 -2.83 8.69
N LEU A 620 -8.61 -3.18 7.51
CA LEU A 620 -8.18 -4.54 7.18
C LEU A 620 -6.86 -4.89 7.87
N ASP A 621 -5.92 -3.96 8.00
CA ASP A 621 -4.68 -4.16 8.76
C ASP A 621 -4.95 -4.43 10.24
N LEU A 622 -5.82 -3.64 10.87
CA LEU A 622 -6.23 -3.83 12.27
C LEU A 622 -7.10 -5.09 12.45
N GLY A 623 -8.06 -5.35 11.56
CA GLY A 623 -8.92 -6.53 11.63
C GLY A 623 -8.18 -7.85 11.37
N ALA A 624 -7.16 -7.86 10.50
CA ALA A 624 -6.30 -9.02 10.29
C ALA A 624 -5.36 -9.25 11.49
N ALA A 625 -4.82 -8.17 12.08
CA ALA A 625 -4.11 -8.25 13.37
C ALA A 625 -5.01 -8.80 14.49
N GLU A 626 -6.28 -8.40 14.50
CA GLU A 626 -7.27 -8.85 15.48
C GLU A 626 -7.52 -10.37 15.41
N ILE A 627 -7.62 -10.92 14.20
CA ILE A 627 -7.70 -12.38 13.97
C ILE A 627 -6.37 -13.05 14.36
N ARG A 628 -5.22 -12.48 13.99
CA ARG A 628 -3.88 -13.02 14.29
C ARG A 628 -3.68 -13.27 15.79
N ILE A 629 -4.12 -12.34 16.64
CA ILE A 629 -4.06 -12.46 18.11
C ILE A 629 -4.87 -13.65 18.63
N ARG A 630 -5.94 -14.04 17.93
CA ARG A 630 -6.87 -15.10 18.33
C ARG A 630 -6.52 -16.48 17.77
N LEU A 631 -5.59 -16.59 16.83
CA LEU A 631 -5.18 -17.87 16.21
C LEU A 631 -4.79 -18.94 17.24
N GLY A 632 -4.18 -18.56 18.37
CA GLY A 632 -3.87 -19.50 19.46
C GLY A 632 -5.10 -20.13 20.15
N LYS A 633 -6.31 -19.65 19.86
CA LYS A 633 -7.59 -20.21 20.31
C LYS A 633 -8.44 -20.75 19.15
N SER A 634 -8.48 -20.03 18.03
CA SER A 634 -9.34 -20.38 16.88
C SER A 634 -8.67 -21.33 15.88
N GLY A 635 -7.34 -21.40 15.84
CA GLY A 635 -6.65 -21.82 14.63
C GLY A 635 -7.13 -20.99 13.42
N LEU A 636 -7.24 -21.65 12.28
CA LEU A 636 -7.78 -21.09 11.03
C LEU A 636 -9.23 -21.53 10.75
N ASP A 637 -9.86 -22.19 11.71
CA ASP A 637 -11.23 -22.67 11.56
C ASP A 637 -12.15 -21.46 11.32
N PRO A 638 -12.89 -21.39 10.20
CA PRO A 638 -13.70 -20.23 9.86
C PRO A 638 -14.82 -19.95 10.88
N ILE A 639 -15.36 -20.99 11.51
CA ILE A 639 -16.40 -20.87 12.54
C ILE A 639 -15.78 -20.39 13.85
N PHE A 640 -14.61 -20.90 14.25
CA PHE A 640 -13.90 -20.39 15.43
C PHE A 640 -13.36 -18.97 15.21
N VAL A 641 -12.89 -18.63 14.02
CA VAL A 641 -12.46 -17.27 13.66
C VAL A 641 -13.66 -16.32 13.75
N ALA A 642 -14.78 -16.64 13.12
CA ALA A 642 -16.00 -15.83 13.20
C ALA A 642 -16.50 -15.67 14.65
N ALA A 643 -16.58 -16.77 15.43
CA ALA A 643 -17.00 -16.73 16.83
C ALA A 643 -16.04 -15.92 17.71
N ALA A 644 -14.72 -16.12 17.57
CA ALA A 644 -13.72 -15.42 18.37
C ALA A 644 -13.59 -13.94 18.00
N PHE A 645 -13.82 -13.58 16.73
CA PHE A 645 -13.89 -12.19 16.28
C PHE A 645 -15.14 -11.52 16.87
N ASN A 646 -16.34 -12.10 16.65
CA ASN A 646 -17.61 -11.54 17.08
C ASN A 646 -17.78 -11.44 18.61
N ALA A 647 -17.33 -12.43 19.38
CA ALA A 647 -17.52 -12.48 20.83
C ALA A 647 -16.25 -12.16 21.65
N GLY A 648 -15.12 -11.85 20.99
CA GLY A 648 -13.81 -11.70 21.65
C GLY A 648 -13.17 -13.03 22.12
N GLY A 649 -13.78 -14.17 21.83
CA GLY A 649 -13.26 -15.50 22.21
C GLY A 649 -14.25 -16.63 21.95
N LEU A 650 -13.80 -17.87 22.18
CA LEU A 650 -14.63 -19.06 22.06
C LEU A 650 -15.34 -19.37 23.38
N TYR A 651 -16.66 -19.21 23.42
CA TYR A 651 -17.48 -19.47 24.60
C TYR A 651 -18.52 -20.54 24.27
N LYS A 652 -18.67 -21.54 25.16
CA LYS A 652 -19.70 -22.59 25.01
C LYS A 652 -21.11 -21.98 25.13
N SER A 653 -22.04 -22.46 24.31
CA SER A 653 -23.45 -22.09 24.35
C SER A 653 -24.35 -23.26 23.93
N PRO A 654 -25.32 -23.69 24.76
CA PRO A 654 -26.31 -24.69 24.37
C PRO A 654 -27.37 -24.13 23.40
N HIS A 655 -27.42 -22.82 23.20
CA HIS A 655 -28.44 -22.14 22.39
C HIS A 655 -28.06 -21.96 20.92
N SER A 656 -26.95 -22.57 20.49
CA SER A 656 -26.43 -22.51 19.13
C SER A 656 -26.17 -23.93 18.63
N PRO A 657 -26.59 -24.30 17.40
CA PRO A 657 -26.26 -25.60 16.82
C PRO A 657 -24.74 -25.87 16.78
N TRP A 658 -23.93 -24.82 16.65
CA TRP A 658 -22.47 -24.83 16.66
C TRP A 658 -21.84 -25.06 18.05
N GLY A 659 -22.64 -25.07 19.12
CA GLY A 659 -22.15 -25.14 20.51
C GLY A 659 -21.40 -23.90 21.00
N LEU A 660 -21.35 -22.84 20.17
CA LEU A 660 -20.62 -21.59 20.39
C LEU A 660 -21.58 -20.41 20.65
N ARG A 661 -21.18 -19.48 21.50
CA ARG A 661 -21.87 -18.18 21.64
C ARG A 661 -21.80 -17.43 20.31
N THR A 662 -22.97 -17.02 19.83
CA THR A 662 -23.20 -16.27 18.58
C THR A 662 -24.44 -15.41 18.76
N TYR A 663 -24.52 -14.28 18.05
CA TYR A 663 -25.73 -13.47 17.97
C TYR A 663 -26.48 -13.78 16.68
N GLY A 664 -27.69 -14.31 16.80
CA GLY A 664 -28.52 -14.73 15.65
C GLY A 664 -27.81 -15.76 14.75
N ASP A 665 -28.03 -15.61 13.45
CA ASP A 665 -27.51 -16.43 12.34
C ASP A 665 -26.04 -16.13 11.97
N HIS A 666 -25.29 -15.38 12.78
CA HIS A 666 -23.96 -14.88 12.42
C HIS A 666 -22.99 -15.99 11.96
N LEU A 667 -22.89 -17.11 12.69
CA LEU A 667 -22.06 -18.26 12.28
C LEU A 667 -22.61 -18.99 11.05
N ASP A 668 -23.93 -19.03 10.85
CA ASP A 668 -24.54 -19.62 9.66
C ASP A 668 -24.27 -18.79 8.40
N ARG A 669 -24.17 -17.46 8.55
CA ARG A 669 -23.71 -16.57 7.48
C ARG A 669 -22.22 -16.73 7.23
N ALA A 670 -21.39 -16.71 8.27
CA ALA A 670 -19.93 -16.89 8.15
C ALA A 670 -19.57 -18.19 7.42
N ALA A 671 -20.21 -19.31 7.79
CA ALA A 671 -20.08 -20.60 7.13
C ALA A 671 -20.27 -20.53 5.60
N LYS A 672 -21.32 -19.83 5.15
CA LYS A 672 -21.63 -19.68 3.72
C LYS A 672 -20.71 -18.69 3.03
N TRP A 673 -20.45 -17.53 3.66
CA TRP A 673 -19.53 -16.54 3.13
C TRP A 673 -18.10 -17.07 2.99
N TYR A 674 -17.67 -18.00 3.84
CA TYR A 674 -16.40 -18.71 3.68
C TYR A 674 -16.39 -19.56 2.42
N GLY A 675 -17.42 -20.40 2.21
CA GLY A 675 -17.56 -21.19 0.98
C GLY A 675 -17.64 -20.34 -0.28
N ASP A 676 -18.34 -19.21 -0.22
CA ASP A 676 -18.44 -18.22 -1.30
C ASP A 676 -17.10 -17.52 -1.58
N ALA A 677 -16.34 -17.19 -0.53
CA ALA A 677 -15.01 -16.62 -0.65
C ALA A 677 -14.02 -17.62 -1.26
N CYS A 678 -14.05 -18.89 -0.85
CA CYS A 678 -13.26 -19.96 -1.44
C CYS A 678 -13.63 -20.19 -2.91
N ASP A 679 -14.91 -20.38 -3.24
CA ASP A 679 -15.38 -20.57 -4.63
C ASP A 679 -14.98 -19.34 -5.50
N TYR A 680 -15.02 -18.11 -4.97
CA TYR A 680 -14.55 -16.89 -5.69
C TYR A 680 -13.02 -16.79 -5.83
N LEU A 681 -12.26 -17.07 -4.78
CA LEU A 681 -10.79 -17.03 -4.81
C LEU A 681 -10.26 -18.04 -5.83
N ILE A 682 -10.84 -19.25 -5.87
CA ILE A 682 -10.60 -20.24 -6.92
C ILE A 682 -10.93 -19.68 -8.32
N GLU A 683 -12.06 -18.97 -8.50
CA GLU A 683 -12.43 -18.35 -9.78
C GLU A 683 -11.37 -17.36 -10.27
N ILE A 684 -10.74 -16.60 -9.36
CA ILE A 684 -9.68 -15.63 -9.69
C ILE A 684 -8.25 -16.18 -9.59
N GLY A 685 -8.07 -17.49 -9.35
CA GLY A 685 -6.76 -18.14 -9.30
C GLY A 685 -5.94 -17.87 -8.03
N VAL A 686 -6.61 -17.58 -6.92
CA VAL A 686 -6.03 -17.51 -5.57
C VAL A 686 -6.39 -18.80 -4.83
N HIS A 687 -5.38 -19.52 -4.36
CA HIS A 687 -5.50 -20.77 -3.61
C HIS A 687 -4.90 -20.58 -2.21
#